data_AF-A0A7Y3U1H6-F1
#
_entry.id   AF-A0A7Y3U1H6-F1
#
_cell.length_a   1.000
_cell.length_b   1.000
_cell.length_c   1.000
_cell.angle_alpha   90.00
_cell.angle_beta   90.00
_cell.angle_gamma   90.00
#
_symmetry.space_group_name_H-M   'P 1'
#
loop_
_entity.id
_entity.type
_entity.pdbx_description
1 polymer ?
#
loop_
_entity_poly.entity_id
_entity_poly.type
_entity_poly.pdbx_seq_one_letter_code
_entity_poly.pdbx_strand_id
1 'polypeptide(L)'
;MSRAKSEIIRHLKSGIPLFAGFTEELLDKLVSSSRVVSFEQNEAIVHYGAEATHFGVILAGTVTASVIAGGGIRLELGRLEAGSTFGELALMTGEKTLTELIAATRCDVLLIPVSVFQSIIVAEPQVVQHISRTISERFKMLVADPEKAAAALRQSDDPYGFKLRSERPEHILVVNCGSSSLKYTYYDTEDDARQVRGQVERIGLDGTRHVHRGLKGEVTRELPKSGFAEAMAAMVEALRGEPEVSVVAHRVVHGGERFTEATLITDDVLSQLDALSPLAPLHNPVNIAGIREMRRLLPAVPHVAVFDTAFHHTLPSYAYLYGLPYEFYEKQGVRRYGFHGMSHSYVCLRAAQFLGRRPNELEIVSCHLGNGSSLCAVDHGRSVDTTMGFTPVEGLIMGTRCGDVDAGVITFLERTAGLTVPQVDELINKKSGLLGLSGISSDMREILKAAEAGESRALVALKTYCYRVRKYIGAYVAAMGGLDAVVFTGGVGQGSAMVRALALQGLDCMGIRLDEQLNRDARGFDEVCRVSTQDSKVTVLVVPTDEERMMAREALRALSRSYITGVLKTRRQEPIMIEVSAHHIHLTQEHAEALFGKGHQLTPHTDLSQPGQFACKEQVTLVGPKGRIERVRVLGPVRKFTQVEIAMTEQFKLGVHPPIRESGDIKDTPGCTLEGTAGSVKLERGVIYAWRHIHMTPDDALRYGVRDKSVVSVRVAGDRELEFGDVLVRVSPDYRLAMHIDTDEGNASNIQTGARGFIAEIQSQ
;
A
#
# COMPACT_ATOMS: atom_id res chain seq x y z
N MET A 1 -32.08 -29.17 -23.29
CA MET A 1 -31.43 -27.99 -22.68
C MET A 1 -32.38 -27.12 -21.84
N SER A 2 -33.63 -26.81 -22.24
CA SER A 2 -34.47 -25.87 -21.46
C SER A 2 -34.90 -26.37 -20.07
N ARG A 3 -35.16 -27.68 -19.90
CA ARG A 3 -35.63 -28.25 -18.62
C ARG A 3 -34.58 -28.21 -17.49
N ALA A 4 -33.31 -28.44 -17.81
CA ALA A 4 -32.19 -28.39 -16.85
C ALA A 4 -31.84 -26.95 -16.43
N LYS A 5 -31.95 -26.00 -17.36
CA LYS A 5 -31.71 -24.58 -17.09
C LYS A 5 -32.74 -23.99 -16.11
N SER A 6 -34.03 -24.27 -16.31
CA SER A 6 -35.09 -23.81 -15.40
C SER A 6 -34.96 -24.39 -13.98
N GLU A 7 -34.40 -25.59 -13.84
CA GLU A 7 -34.13 -26.22 -12.55
C GLU A 7 -32.96 -25.57 -11.82
N ILE A 8 -31.87 -25.25 -12.53
CA ILE A 8 -30.74 -24.47 -11.98
C ILE A 8 -31.21 -23.09 -11.54
N ILE A 9 -31.98 -22.37 -12.37
CA ILE A 9 -32.51 -21.03 -12.01
C ILE A 9 -33.35 -21.10 -10.73
N ARG A 10 -34.21 -22.11 -10.60
CA ARG A 10 -35.01 -22.32 -9.39
C ARG A 10 -34.12 -22.61 -8.17
N HIS A 11 -33.11 -23.46 -8.34
CA HIS A 11 -32.16 -23.80 -7.28
C HIS A 11 -31.32 -22.60 -6.83
N LEU A 12 -30.80 -21.79 -7.77
CA LEU A 12 -30.12 -20.54 -7.45
C LEU A 12 -31.02 -19.60 -6.65
N LYS A 13 -32.25 -19.36 -7.12
CA LYS A 13 -33.17 -18.40 -6.50
C LYS A 13 -33.67 -18.81 -5.12
N SER A 14 -33.87 -20.12 -4.88
CA SER A 14 -34.49 -20.62 -3.64
C SER A 14 -33.52 -21.29 -2.67
N GLY A 15 -32.41 -21.84 -3.17
CA GLY A 15 -31.44 -22.62 -2.40
C GLY A 15 -30.18 -21.85 -2.03
N ILE A 16 -29.92 -20.69 -2.64
CA ILE A 16 -28.67 -19.95 -2.45
C ILE A 16 -29.00 -18.50 -2.06
N PRO A 17 -28.73 -18.10 -0.80
CA PRO A 17 -29.07 -16.76 -0.31
C PRO A 17 -28.50 -15.62 -1.15
N LEU A 18 -27.33 -15.84 -1.77
CA LEU A 18 -26.69 -14.91 -2.69
C LEU A 18 -27.61 -14.47 -3.85
N PHE A 19 -28.45 -15.37 -4.37
CA PHE A 19 -29.26 -15.13 -5.58
C PHE A 19 -30.74 -14.91 -5.30
N ALA A 20 -31.15 -14.89 -4.03
CA ALA A 20 -32.57 -14.78 -3.64
C ALA A 20 -33.25 -13.50 -4.15
N GLY A 21 -32.49 -12.41 -4.27
CA GLY A 21 -32.97 -11.12 -4.77
C GLY A 21 -33.00 -10.98 -6.30
N PHE A 22 -32.48 -11.96 -7.06
CA PHE A 22 -32.32 -11.81 -8.51
C PHE A 22 -33.64 -12.02 -9.25
N THR A 23 -33.86 -11.20 -10.29
CA THR A 23 -34.99 -11.40 -11.22
C THR A 23 -34.77 -12.66 -12.05
N GLU A 24 -35.85 -13.27 -12.55
CA GLU A 24 -35.71 -14.47 -13.40
C GLU A 24 -34.95 -14.19 -14.69
N GLU A 25 -35.10 -12.99 -15.27
CA GLU A 25 -34.37 -12.58 -16.47
C GLU A 25 -32.86 -12.47 -16.23
N LEU A 26 -32.47 -11.94 -15.07
CA LEU A 26 -31.06 -11.80 -14.69
C LEU A 26 -30.42 -13.17 -14.39
N LEU A 27 -31.16 -14.07 -13.73
CA LEU A 27 -30.75 -15.46 -13.52
C LEU A 27 -30.67 -16.23 -14.84
N ASP A 28 -31.61 -15.99 -15.75
CA ASP A 28 -31.59 -16.62 -17.07
C ASP A 28 -30.34 -16.23 -17.86
N LYS A 29 -29.98 -14.93 -17.83
CA LYS A 29 -28.74 -14.41 -18.44
C LYS A 29 -27.50 -15.00 -17.77
N LEU A 30 -27.44 -15.02 -16.44
CA LEU A 30 -26.33 -15.56 -15.67
C LEU A 30 -26.12 -17.06 -15.99
N VAL A 31 -27.17 -17.88 -15.94
CA VAL A 31 -27.07 -19.32 -16.22
C VAL A 31 -26.75 -19.58 -17.68
N SER A 32 -27.27 -18.78 -18.63
CA SER A 32 -26.94 -18.91 -20.06
C SER A 32 -25.48 -18.66 -20.39
N SER A 33 -24.82 -17.80 -19.61
CA SER A 33 -23.41 -17.45 -19.78
C SER A 33 -22.47 -18.24 -18.86
N SER A 34 -23.00 -19.26 -18.18
CA SER A 34 -22.26 -20.12 -17.25
C SER A 34 -22.26 -21.57 -17.74
N ARG A 35 -21.38 -22.40 -17.17
CA ARG A 35 -21.34 -23.84 -17.47
C ARG A 35 -21.41 -24.66 -16.19
N VAL A 36 -22.12 -25.79 -16.25
CA VAL A 36 -22.07 -26.80 -15.18
C VAL A 36 -20.97 -27.80 -15.52
N VAL A 37 -20.10 -28.08 -14.56
CA VAL A 37 -19.03 -29.07 -14.66
C VAL A 37 -19.16 -30.05 -13.51
N SER A 38 -19.05 -31.34 -13.81
CA SER A 38 -19.04 -32.40 -12.81
C SER A 38 -17.60 -32.77 -12.47
N PHE A 39 -17.34 -32.96 -11.18
CA PHE A 39 -16.05 -33.39 -10.64
C PHE A 39 -16.25 -34.69 -9.87
N GLU A 40 -15.43 -35.70 -10.15
CA GLU A 40 -15.48 -36.97 -9.43
C GLU A 40 -14.79 -36.88 -8.07
N GLN A 41 -15.05 -37.83 -7.18
CA GLN A 41 -14.45 -37.83 -5.85
C GLN A 41 -12.91 -37.81 -5.93
N ASN A 42 -12.29 -36.93 -5.13
CA ASN A 42 -10.86 -36.61 -5.08
C ASN A 42 -10.32 -35.79 -6.26
N GLU A 43 -11.17 -35.35 -7.18
CA GLU A 43 -10.78 -34.43 -8.25
C GLU A 43 -10.65 -33.00 -7.73
N ALA A 44 -9.59 -32.30 -8.14
CA ALA A 44 -9.39 -30.90 -7.79
C ALA A 44 -10.33 -30.01 -8.60
N ILE A 45 -11.09 -29.19 -7.89
CA ILE A 45 -12.00 -28.19 -8.46
C ILE A 45 -11.26 -26.85 -8.62
N VAL A 46 -10.43 -26.49 -7.64
CA VAL A 46 -9.57 -25.29 -7.65
C VAL A 46 -8.23 -25.65 -7.05
N HIS A 47 -7.14 -25.30 -7.74
CA HIS A 47 -5.79 -25.50 -7.22
C HIS A 47 -5.33 -24.30 -6.39
N TYR A 48 -4.60 -24.56 -5.30
CA TYR A 48 -3.98 -23.51 -4.51
C TYR A 48 -3.05 -22.65 -5.37
N GLY A 49 -3.09 -21.32 -5.19
CA GLY A 49 -2.26 -20.39 -5.95
C GLY A 49 -2.71 -20.19 -7.40
N ALA A 50 -3.79 -20.85 -7.83
CA ALA A 50 -4.38 -20.59 -9.13
C ALA A 50 -5.12 -19.25 -9.13
N GLU A 51 -5.09 -18.57 -10.27
CA GLU A 51 -5.96 -17.43 -10.52
C GLU A 51 -7.41 -17.90 -10.59
N ALA A 52 -8.29 -17.18 -9.91
CA ALA A 52 -9.72 -17.45 -10.01
C ALA A 52 -10.23 -16.87 -11.32
N THR A 53 -10.66 -17.74 -12.23
CA THR A 53 -11.25 -17.35 -13.53
C THR A 53 -12.77 -17.43 -13.53
N HIS A 54 -13.33 -18.13 -12.55
CA HIS A 54 -14.76 -18.39 -12.41
C HIS A 54 -15.17 -18.30 -10.94
N PHE A 55 -16.36 -17.76 -10.73
CA PHE A 55 -17.08 -17.85 -9.48
C PHE A 55 -17.81 -19.20 -9.46
N GLY A 56 -17.47 -20.06 -8.51
CA GLY A 56 -18.05 -21.38 -8.39
C GLY A 56 -19.28 -21.37 -7.48
N VAL A 57 -20.33 -22.08 -7.91
CA VAL A 57 -21.50 -22.40 -7.08
C VAL A 57 -21.66 -23.91 -7.04
N ILE A 58 -21.61 -24.51 -5.85
CA ILE A 58 -21.79 -25.95 -5.70
C ILE A 58 -23.28 -26.24 -5.79
N LEU A 59 -23.72 -26.91 -6.85
CA LEU A 59 -25.12 -27.29 -7.05
C LEU A 59 -25.45 -28.61 -6.33
N ALA A 60 -24.48 -29.52 -6.27
CA ALA A 60 -24.60 -30.81 -5.58
C ALA A 60 -23.23 -31.33 -5.14
N GLY A 61 -23.20 -32.12 -4.06
CA GLY A 61 -21.99 -32.71 -3.49
C GLY A 61 -21.31 -31.86 -2.41
N THR A 62 -20.20 -32.38 -1.88
CA THR A 62 -19.39 -31.76 -0.82
C THR A 62 -17.96 -31.53 -1.33
N VAL A 63 -17.42 -30.34 -1.05
CA VAL A 63 -16.07 -29.93 -1.45
C VAL A 63 -15.24 -29.62 -0.21
N THR A 64 -14.06 -30.23 -0.11
CA THR A 64 -13.12 -29.96 0.97
C THR A 64 -12.18 -28.82 0.57
N ALA A 65 -12.10 -27.79 1.41
CA ALA A 65 -11.04 -26.78 1.33
C ALA A 65 -9.83 -27.27 2.11
N SER A 66 -8.68 -27.33 1.47
CA SER A 66 -7.45 -27.88 2.03
C SER A 66 -6.22 -27.06 1.64
N VAL A 67 -5.14 -27.26 2.40
CA VAL A 67 -3.80 -26.74 2.11
C VAL A 67 -2.79 -27.87 2.26
N ILE A 68 -1.71 -27.85 1.49
CA ILE A 68 -0.65 -28.87 1.56
C ILE A 68 0.38 -28.42 2.60
N ALA A 69 0.58 -29.23 3.64
CA ALA A 69 1.56 -29.00 4.71
C ALA A 69 2.93 -29.60 4.39
N GLY A 70 3.93 -29.26 5.21
CA GLY A 70 5.27 -29.84 5.11
C GLY A 70 5.24 -31.37 5.13
N GLY A 71 5.95 -32.01 4.21
CA GLY A 71 5.93 -33.47 4.02
C GLY A 71 4.87 -34.00 3.06
N GLY A 72 4.11 -33.12 2.37
CA GLY A 72 3.12 -33.52 1.35
C GLY A 72 1.76 -33.94 1.92
N ILE A 73 1.54 -33.73 3.23
CA ILE A 73 0.30 -34.07 3.91
C ILE A 73 -0.73 -32.96 3.63
N ARG A 74 -1.90 -33.32 3.09
CA ARG A 74 -3.03 -32.40 2.93
C ARG A 74 -3.72 -32.16 4.28
N LEU A 75 -3.86 -30.91 4.67
CA LEU A 75 -4.61 -30.48 5.84
C LEU A 75 -5.94 -29.87 5.41
N GLU A 76 -7.03 -30.44 5.91
CA GLU A 76 -8.38 -29.94 5.71
C GLU A 76 -8.62 -28.70 6.59
N LEU A 77 -9.03 -27.60 5.96
CA LEU A 77 -9.39 -26.35 6.64
C LEU A 77 -10.90 -26.28 6.92
N GLY A 78 -11.72 -26.94 6.10
CA GLY A 78 -13.17 -27.01 6.26
C GLY A 78 -13.85 -27.60 5.02
N ARG A 79 -15.19 -27.71 5.09
CA ARG A 79 -16.03 -28.26 4.00
C ARG A 79 -17.04 -27.24 3.51
N LEU A 80 -17.32 -27.31 2.21
CA LEU A 80 -18.33 -26.54 1.50
C LEU A 80 -19.38 -27.52 0.97
N GLU A 81 -20.64 -27.30 1.31
CA GLU A 81 -21.77 -28.14 0.89
C GLU A 81 -22.50 -27.52 -0.31
N ALA A 82 -23.43 -28.27 -0.91
CA ALA A 82 -24.35 -27.76 -1.91
C ALA A 82 -25.02 -26.44 -1.44
N GLY A 83 -25.03 -25.45 -2.32
CA GLY A 83 -25.45 -24.08 -2.04
C GLY A 83 -24.31 -23.12 -1.64
N SER A 84 -23.12 -23.65 -1.31
CA SER A 84 -21.93 -22.84 -1.03
C SER A 84 -21.30 -22.32 -2.32
N THR A 85 -20.65 -21.16 -2.22
CA THR A 85 -19.92 -20.52 -3.33
C THR A 85 -18.42 -20.59 -3.12
N PHE A 86 -17.59 -20.36 -4.14
CA PHE A 86 -16.14 -20.23 -3.98
C PHE A 86 -15.50 -19.35 -5.06
N GLY A 87 -14.27 -18.90 -4.81
CA GLY A 87 -13.50 -18.04 -5.72
C GLY A 87 -13.77 -16.54 -5.53
N GLU A 88 -14.67 -16.17 -4.61
CA GLU A 88 -15.15 -14.80 -4.42
C GLU A 88 -14.04 -13.87 -3.93
N LEU A 89 -13.25 -14.32 -2.95
CA LEU A 89 -12.13 -13.55 -2.41
C LEU A 89 -11.11 -13.24 -3.51
N ALA A 90 -10.68 -14.26 -4.25
CA ALA A 90 -9.71 -14.13 -5.32
C ALA A 90 -10.24 -13.23 -6.45
N LEU A 91 -11.52 -13.38 -6.84
CA LEU A 91 -12.15 -12.55 -7.87
C LEU A 91 -12.40 -11.10 -7.45
N MET A 92 -12.52 -10.83 -6.14
CA MET A 92 -12.74 -9.47 -5.62
C MET A 92 -11.44 -8.71 -5.31
N THR A 93 -10.39 -9.44 -4.93
CA THR A 93 -9.10 -8.85 -4.53
C THR A 93 -8.06 -8.88 -5.64
N GLY A 94 -8.27 -9.69 -6.67
CA GLY A 94 -7.25 -9.99 -7.69
C GLY A 94 -6.12 -10.87 -7.16
N GLU A 95 -6.22 -11.36 -5.91
CA GLU A 95 -5.24 -12.26 -5.32
C GLU A 95 -5.46 -13.71 -5.77
N LYS A 96 -4.40 -14.51 -5.73
CA LYS A 96 -4.47 -15.94 -6.03
C LYS A 96 -5.31 -16.67 -4.98
N THR A 97 -5.92 -17.78 -5.39
CA THR A 97 -6.70 -18.63 -4.48
C THR A 97 -5.83 -19.14 -3.33
N LEU A 98 -6.31 -18.95 -2.10
CA LEU A 98 -5.56 -19.24 -0.87
C LEU A 98 -5.72 -20.69 -0.36
N THR A 99 -6.52 -21.51 -1.04
CA THR A 99 -6.86 -22.89 -0.65
C THR A 99 -7.08 -23.77 -1.87
N GLU A 100 -6.69 -25.05 -1.80
CA GLU A 100 -7.07 -26.08 -2.78
C GLU A 100 -8.47 -26.61 -2.45
N LEU A 101 -9.36 -26.64 -3.45
CA LEU A 101 -10.72 -27.18 -3.32
C LEU A 101 -10.79 -28.53 -4.03
N ILE A 102 -11.13 -29.58 -3.28
CA ILE A 102 -11.17 -30.96 -3.78
C ILE A 102 -12.57 -31.52 -3.56
N ALA A 103 -13.13 -32.19 -4.56
CA ALA A 103 -14.42 -32.85 -4.46
C ALA A 103 -14.35 -34.01 -3.43
N ALA A 104 -15.02 -33.88 -2.29
CA ALA A 104 -15.07 -34.90 -1.24
C ALA A 104 -16.07 -36.03 -1.59
N THR A 105 -17.09 -35.68 -2.36
CA THR A 105 -18.01 -36.59 -3.07
C THR A 105 -18.00 -36.20 -4.54
N ARG A 106 -18.75 -36.91 -5.41
CA ARG A 106 -19.06 -36.39 -6.73
C ARG A 106 -19.78 -35.05 -6.59
N CYS A 107 -19.34 -34.03 -7.31
CA CYS A 107 -19.85 -32.67 -7.23
C CYS A 107 -20.29 -32.16 -8.60
N ASP A 108 -21.40 -31.42 -8.65
CA ASP A 108 -21.79 -30.62 -9.80
C ASP A 108 -21.65 -29.15 -9.45
N VAL A 109 -20.86 -28.41 -10.23
CA VAL A 109 -20.53 -27.01 -9.96
C VAL A 109 -20.93 -26.14 -11.14
N LEU A 110 -21.71 -25.09 -10.88
CA LEU A 110 -21.93 -24.01 -11.84
C LEU A 110 -20.74 -23.05 -11.78
N LEU A 111 -19.97 -23.00 -12.85
CA LEU A 111 -18.85 -22.08 -13.03
C LEU A 111 -19.34 -20.85 -13.79
N ILE A 112 -19.42 -19.73 -13.07
CA ILE A 112 -19.83 -18.43 -13.58
C ILE A 112 -18.57 -17.65 -13.97
N PRO A 113 -18.35 -17.29 -15.24
CA PRO A 113 -17.14 -16.57 -15.65
C PRO A 113 -16.98 -15.24 -14.91
N VAL A 114 -15.74 -14.83 -14.66
CA VAL A 114 -15.44 -13.55 -13.96
C VAL A 114 -16.12 -12.34 -14.59
N SER A 115 -16.27 -12.30 -15.91
CA SER A 115 -16.98 -11.22 -16.62
C SER A 115 -18.47 -11.15 -16.26
N VAL A 116 -19.12 -12.30 -16.11
CA VAL A 116 -20.52 -12.42 -15.68
C VAL A 116 -20.63 -12.09 -14.19
N PHE A 117 -19.66 -12.56 -13.38
CA PHE A 117 -19.57 -12.21 -11.97
C PHE A 117 -19.42 -10.68 -11.78
N GLN A 118 -18.52 -10.01 -12.49
CA GLN A 118 -18.31 -8.56 -12.38
C GLN A 118 -19.50 -7.74 -12.89
N SER A 119 -20.14 -8.16 -14.00
CA SER A 119 -21.22 -7.40 -14.64
C SER A 119 -22.61 -7.65 -14.05
N ILE A 120 -22.83 -8.81 -13.42
CA ILE A 120 -24.15 -9.22 -12.91
C ILE A 120 -24.13 -9.42 -11.39
N ILE A 121 -23.09 -10.06 -10.84
CA ILE A 121 -23.04 -10.44 -9.42
C ILE A 121 -22.53 -9.25 -8.58
N VAL A 122 -21.46 -8.59 -8.99
CA VAL A 122 -20.90 -7.42 -8.28
C VAL A 122 -21.73 -6.15 -8.49
N ALA A 123 -22.50 -6.08 -9.59
CA ALA A 123 -23.42 -4.98 -9.85
C ALA A 123 -24.62 -4.95 -8.89
N GLU A 124 -24.91 -6.06 -8.19
CA GLU A 124 -26.07 -6.20 -7.31
C GLU A 124 -25.69 -5.96 -5.84
N PRO A 125 -26.21 -4.91 -5.17
CA PRO A 125 -25.76 -4.50 -3.84
C PRO A 125 -25.93 -5.55 -2.73
N GLN A 126 -27.03 -6.32 -2.75
CA GLN A 126 -27.30 -7.37 -1.75
C GLN A 126 -26.31 -8.54 -1.86
N VAL A 127 -25.73 -8.73 -3.03
CA VAL A 127 -24.85 -9.84 -3.38
C VAL A 127 -23.42 -9.55 -2.95
N VAL A 128 -22.96 -8.31 -3.14
CA VAL A 128 -21.67 -7.83 -2.61
C VAL A 128 -21.62 -7.90 -1.08
N GLN A 129 -22.72 -7.59 -0.40
CA GLN A 129 -22.85 -7.74 1.06
C GLN A 129 -22.74 -9.21 1.51
N HIS A 130 -23.41 -10.12 0.80
CA HIS A 130 -23.34 -11.56 1.11
C HIS A 130 -21.92 -12.11 0.88
N ILE A 131 -21.26 -11.72 -0.22
CA ILE A 131 -19.89 -12.15 -0.53
C ILE A 131 -18.90 -11.62 0.51
N SER A 132 -19.01 -10.35 0.92
CA SER A 132 -18.11 -9.75 1.91
C SER A 132 -18.17 -10.45 3.27
N ARG A 133 -19.37 -10.91 3.66
CA ARG A 133 -19.57 -11.74 4.86
C ARG A 133 -18.91 -13.11 4.73
N THR A 134 -19.13 -13.81 3.62
CA THR A 134 -18.50 -15.11 3.33
C THR A 134 -16.97 -15.03 3.33
N ILE A 135 -16.41 -13.95 2.76
CA ILE A 135 -14.97 -13.68 2.78
C ILE A 135 -14.46 -13.52 4.22
N SER A 136 -15.15 -12.70 5.02
CA SER A 136 -14.77 -12.42 6.41
C SER A 136 -14.80 -13.67 7.30
N GLU A 137 -15.79 -14.55 7.09
CA GLU A 137 -15.87 -15.85 7.78
C GLU A 137 -14.71 -16.78 7.39
N ARG A 138 -14.33 -16.82 6.11
CA ARG A 138 -13.18 -17.61 5.64
C ARG A 138 -11.84 -17.05 6.09
N PHE A 139 -11.73 -15.73 6.19
CA PHE A 139 -10.51 -15.08 6.68
C PHE A 139 -10.25 -15.44 8.15
N LYS A 140 -11.30 -15.57 8.98
CA LYS A 140 -11.17 -16.09 10.35
C LYS A 140 -10.63 -17.52 10.40
N MET A 141 -10.93 -18.35 9.40
CA MET A 141 -10.38 -19.72 9.29
C MET A 141 -8.89 -19.71 8.89
N LEU A 142 -8.46 -18.75 8.06
CA LEU A 142 -7.08 -18.62 7.57
C LEU A 142 -6.12 -17.98 8.58
N VAL A 143 -6.62 -17.07 9.43
CA VAL A 143 -5.81 -16.31 10.43
C VAL A 143 -5.41 -17.15 11.65
N ALA A 144 -5.99 -18.35 11.82
CA ALA A 144 -5.72 -19.20 12.99
C ALA A 144 -4.31 -19.81 13.06
N ASP A 145 -3.50 -19.77 11.98
CA ASP A 145 -2.17 -20.40 11.97
C ASP A 145 -1.16 -19.75 10.97
N PRO A 146 -0.38 -18.73 11.42
CA PRO A 146 0.55 -17.95 10.60
C PRO A 146 1.75 -18.71 10.01
N GLU A 147 2.16 -19.84 10.60
CA GLU A 147 3.29 -20.64 10.11
C GLU A 147 2.93 -21.39 8.81
N LYS A 148 1.65 -21.69 8.58
CA LYS A 148 1.17 -22.35 7.35
C LYS A 148 1.10 -21.45 6.14
N ALA A 149 0.82 -20.15 6.33
CA ALA A 149 0.87 -19.16 5.26
C ALA A 149 2.31 -18.97 4.72
N ALA A 150 3.32 -19.17 5.58
CA ALA A 150 4.74 -19.08 5.21
C ALA A 150 5.22 -20.25 4.33
N ALA A 151 4.67 -21.45 4.53
CA ALA A 151 5.04 -22.64 3.74
C ALA A 151 4.45 -22.60 2.31
N ALA A 152 3.32 -21.92 2.13
CA ALA A 152 2.52 -21.93 0.92
C ALA A 152 3.03 -20.99 -0.21
N LEU A 153 4.09 -20.22 0.04
CA LEU A 153 4.73 -19.33 -0.94
C LEU A 153 5.83 -20.02 -1.80
N ARG A 154 6.17 -21.28 -1.52
CA ARG A 154 7.35 -21.94 -2.11
C ARG A 154 7.15 -22.55 -3.51
N GLN A 155 5.96 -22.44 -4.11
CA GLN A 155 5.65 -23.08 -5.41
C GLN A 155 5.01 -22.14 -6.46
N SER A 156 5.19 -20.82 -6.36
CA SER A 156 4.92 -19.95 -7.51
C SER A 156 6.21 -19.76 -8.31
N ASP A 157 6.14 -19.94 -9.63
CA ASP A 157 7.21 -19.63 -10.58
C ASP A 157 7.45 -18.12 -10.77
N ASP A 158 6.59 -17.28 -10.15
CA ASP A 158 6.69 -15.83 -10.09
C ASP A 158 6.01 -15.26 -8.82
N PRO A 159 6.59 -15.50 -7.62
CA PRO A 159 5.97 -15.13 -6.36
C PRO A 159 5.89 -13.61 -6.14
N TYR A 160 6.62 -12.84 -6.93
CA TYR A 160 6.72 -11.39 -6.78
C TYR A 160 6.17 -10.62 -7.99
N GLY A 161 5.61 -11.26 -9.01
CA GLY A 161 4.95 -10.58 -10.14
C GLY A 161 5.89 -9.98 -11.18
N PHE A 162 7.07 -10.57 -11.38
CA PHE A 162 8.04 -10.16 -12.39
C PHE A 162 7.71 -10.63 -13.80
N LYS A 163 6.82 -11.61 -13.98
CA LYS A 163 6.29 -12.01 -15.29
C LYS A 163 5.20 -11.05 -15.79
N LEU A 164 4.91 -9.99 -15.03
CA LEU A 164 3.97 -8.92 -15.37
C LEU A 164 2.56 -9.41 -15.75
N ARG A 165 2.16 -10.60 -15.27
CA ARG A 165 0.82 -11.13 -15.55
C ARG A 165 -0.24 -10.23 -14.90
N SER A 166 -1.24 -9.87 -15.69
CA SER A 166 -2.41 -9.10 -15.29
C SER A 166 -3.69 -9.80 -15.75
N GLU A 167 -4.83 -9.43 -15.15
CA GLU A 167 -6.14 -10.04 -15.46
C GLU A 167 -6.56 -9.91 -16.94
N ARG A 168 -5.96 -8.95 -17.65
CA ARG A 168 -6.09 -8.71 -19.08
C ARG A 168 -4.69 -8.52 -19.67
N PRO A 169 -4.46 -8.85 -20.95
CA PRO A 169 -3.28 -8.40 -21.67
C PRO A 169 -3.20 -6.87 -21.63
N GLU A 170 -2.23 -6.38 -20.87
CA GLU A 170 -1.79 -4.99 -20.86
C GLU A 170 -0.54 -4.83 -21.72
N HIS A 171 -0.46 -3.69 -22.40
CA HIS A 171 0.67 -3.24 -23.20
C HIS A 171 1.28 -2.01 -22.52
N ILE A 172 2.31 -2.24 -21.71
CA ILE A 172 2.84 -1.25 -20.78
C ILE A 172 4.00 -0.50 -21.42
N LEU A 173 3.87 0.81 -21.58
CA LEU A 173 4.97 1.68 -22.00
C LEU A 173 5.64 2.33 -20.79
N VAL A 174 6.86 1.91 -20.49
CA VAL A 174 7.70 2.51 -19.45
C VAL A 174 8.53 3.62 -20.07
N VAL A 175 8.53 4.80 -19.45
CA VAL A 175 9.20 6.01 -19.93
C VAL A 175 10.09 6.61 -18.85
N ASN A 176 11.34 6.90 -19.22
CA ASN A 176 12.32 7.58 -18.37
C ASN A 176 12.93 8.77 -19.11
N CYS A 177 12.59 9.98 -18.67
CA CYS A 177 13.12 11.23 -19.22
C CYS A 177 14.28 11.74 -18.35
N GLY A 178 15.51 11.62 -18.86
CA GLY A 178 16.69 12.31 -18.32
C GLY A 178 16.82 13.72 -18.91
N SER A 179 17.78 14.52 -18.45
CA SER A 179 17.95 15.93 -18.87
C SER A 179 18.19 16.13 -20.38
N SER A 180 18.72 15.11 -21.07
CA SER A 180 19.04 15.16 -22.51
C SER A 180 18.82 13.82 -23.21
N SER A 181 18.02 12.95 -22.62
CA SER A 181 17.76 11.60 -23.15
C SER A 181 16.39 11.10 -22.75
N LEU A 182 15.77 10.31 -23.62
CA LEU A 182 14.53 9.58 -23.38
C LEU A 182 14.81 8.10 -23.52
N LYS A 183 14.60 7.31 -22.47
CA LYS A 183 14.63 5.84 -22.55
C LYS A 183 13.23 5.30 -22.39
N TYR A 184 12.93 4.24 -23.13
CA TYR A 184 11.63 3.59 -23.03
C TYR A 184 11.71 2.08 -23.24
N THR A 185 10.79 1.39 -22.59
CA THR A 185 10.59 -0.04 -22.75
C THR A 185 9.11 -0.32 -22.88
N TYR A 186 8.72 -1.11 -23.87
CA TYR A 186 7.37 -1.60 -24.04
C TYR A 186 7.33 -3.08 -23.65
N TYR A 187 6.36 -3.42 -22.82
CA TYR A 187 6.07 -4.79 -22.38
C TYR A 187 4.69 -5.21 -22.86
N ASP A 188 4.63 -6.41 -23.43
CA ASP A 188 3.39 -7.16 -23.60
C ASP A 188 3.28 -8.16 -22.44
N THR A 189 2.17 -8.12 -21.71
CA THR A 189 1.96 -8.99 -20.54
C THR A 189 1.38 -10.35 -20.90
N GLU A 190 0.90 -10.54 -22.13
CA GLU A 190 0.47 -11.84 -22.67
C GLU A 190 1.66 -12.58 -23.29
N ASP A 191 2.55 -11.85 -23.98
CA ASP A 191 3.75 -12.37 -24.63
C ASP A 191 5.04 -11.78 -24.03
N ASP A 192 5.59 -12.42 -22.99
CA ASP A 192 6.84 -11.99 -22.32
C ASP A 192 8.05 -11.94 -23.27
N ALA A 193 7.99 -12.58 -24.44
CA ALA A 193 9.04 -12.48 -25.46
C ALA A 193 8.94 -11.19 -26.31
N ARG A 194 7.78 -10.53 -26.33
CA ARG A 194 7.55 -9.25 -27.02
C ARG A 194 7.92 -8.08 -26.11
N GLN A 195 9.23 -7.93 -25.93
CA GLN A 195 9.82 -6.76 -25.29
C GLN A 195 10.50 -5.87 -26.32
N VAL A 196 10.13 -4.58 -26.33
CA VAL A 196 10.74 -3.58 -27.20
C VAL A 196 11.45 -2.55 -26.34
N ARG A 197 12.67 -2.16 -26.72
CA ARG A 197 13.46 -1.14 -26.01
C ARG A 197 13.85 -0.05 -26.97
N GLY A 198 13.93 1.18 -26.49
CA GLY A 198 14.53 2.25 -27.28
C GLY A 198 15.07 3.38 -26.45
N GLN A 199 15.89 4.20 -27.09
CA GLN A 199 16.39 5.44 -26.51
C GLN A 199 16.56 6.53 -27.56
N VAL A 200 16.26 7.76 -27.17
CA VAL A 200 16.64 8.96 -27.89
C VAL A 200 17.72 9.66 -27.08
N GLU A 201 18.88 9.84 -27.68
CA GLU A 201 20.04 10.49 -27.04
C GLU A 201 20.28 11.87 -27.63
N ARG A 202 20.94 12.74 -26.83
CA ARG A 202 21.38 14.08 -27.24
C ARG A 202 20.21 14.98 -27.66
N ILE A 203 19.05 14.84 -27.01
CA ILE A 203 17.85 15.66 -27.27
C ILE A 203 18.22 17.15 -27.13
N GLY A 204 17.81 17.96 -28.11
CA GLY A 204 18.12 19.39 -28.19
C GLY A 204 19.54 19.72 -28.69
N LEU A 205 20.35 18.71 -29.03
CA LEU A 205 21.74 18.88 -29.50
C LEU A 205 21.92 18.30 -30.92
N ASP A 206 23.00 18.72 -31.58
CA ASP A 206 23.39 18.14 -32.87
C ASP A 206 23.76 16.66 -32.71
N GLY A 207 23.33 15.86 -33.70
CA GLY A 207 23.43 14.40 -33.65
C GLY A 207 22.42 13.74 -32.70
N THR A 208 21.23 14.32 -32.54
CA THR A 208 20.12 13.65 -31.85
C THR A 208 19.84 12.32 -32.57
N ARG A 209 19.83 11.22 -31.83
CA ARG A 209 19.74 9.88 -32.42
C ARG A 209 18.75 9.02 -31.67
N HIS A 210 17.87 8.37 -32.41
CA HIS A 210 16.91 7.41 -31.91
C HIS A 210 17.36 6.00 -32.27
N VAL A 211 17.57 5.17 -31.25
CA VAL A 211 17.85 3.74 -31.39
C VAL A 211 16.63 2.99 -30.88
N HIS A 212 16.04 2.16 -31.72
CA HIS A 212 14.87 1.34 -31.42
C HIS A 212 15.19 -0.13 -31.66
N ARG A 213 14.91 -0.98 -30.68
CA ARG A 213 15.13 -2.43 -30.71
C ARG A 213 13.79 -3.11 -30.51
N GLY A 214 13.17 -3.50 -31.61
CA GLY A 214 11.92 -4.26 -31.61
C GLY A 214 12.11 -5.68 -32.15
N LEU A 215 11.00 -6.40 -32.37
CA LEU A 215 11.03 -7.78 -32.89
C LEU A 215 11.72 -7.89 -34.27
N LYS A 216 11.72 -6.81 -35.05
CA LYS A 216 12.35 -6.74 -36.38
C LYS A 216 13.85 -6.42 -36.34
N GLY A 217 14.43 -6.32 -35.14
CA GLY A 217 15.84 -5.96 -34.92
C GLY A 217 16.04 -4.51 -34.49
N GLU A 218 17.30 -4.07 -34.53
CA GLU A 218 17.70 -2.70 -34.18
C GLU A 218 17.59 -1.77 -35.39
N VAL A 219 16.93 -0.63 -35.20
CA VAL A 219 16.84 0.46 -36.16
C VAL A 219 17.40 1.72 -35.50
N THR A 220 18.38 2.34 -36.16
CA THR A 220 18.95 3.62 -35.75
C THR A 220 18.54 4.71 -36.74
N ARG A 221 18.02 5.83 -36.23
CA ARG A 221 17.63 7.00 -37.02
C ARG A 221 18.23 8.27 -36.43
N GLU A 222 18.77 9.12 -37.28
CA GLU A 222 19.09 10.49 -36.89
C GLU A 222 17.80 11.30 -36.86
N LEU A 223 17.63 12.09 -35.80
CA LEU A 223 16.53 13.03 -35.66
C LEU A 223 17.07 14.45 -35.83
N PRO A 224 16.27 15.39 -36.37
CA PRO A 224 16.61 16.80 -36.33
C PRO A 224 16.90 17.25 -34.89
N LYS A 225 17.74 18.27 -34.73
CA LYS A 225 17.96 18.94 -33.45
C LYS A 225 16.62 19.51 -32.94
N SER A 226 15.98 18.76 -32.05
CA SER A 226 14.60 18.98 -31.64
C SER A 226 14.42 18.65 -30.15
N GLY A 227 13.29 19.06 -29.59
CA GLY A 227 13.01 18.96 -28.16
C GLY A 227 12.45 17.59 -27.76
N PHE A 228 12.01 17.50 -26.50
CA PHE A 228 11.39 16.28 -25.97
C PHE A 228 10.09 15.91 -26.68
N ALA A 229 9.33 16.89 -27.19
CA ALA A 229 8.10 16.63 -27.92
C ALA A 229 8.34 15.82 -29.19
N GLU A 230 9.30 16.21 -30.01
CA GLU A 230 9.67 15.48 -31.22
C GLU A 230 10.30 14.13 -30.91
N ALA A 231 11.12 14.04 -29.85
CA ALA A 231 11.69 12.77 -29.39
C ALA A 231 10.60 11.77 -28.95
N MET A 232 9.57 12.24 -28.23
CA MET A 232 8.44 11.42 -27.81
C MET A 232 7.53 11.03 -28.98
N ALA A 233 7.29 11.95 -29.92
CA ALA A 233 6.57 11.65 -31.13
C ALA A 233 7.30 10.57 -31.96
N ALA A 234 8.63 10.65 -32.09
CA ALA A 234 9.43 9.64 -32.77
C ALA A 234 9.39 8.28 -32.05
N MET A 235 9.38 8.26 -30.72
CA MET A 235 9.18 7.05 -29.92
C MET A 235 7.82 6.41 -30.21
N VAL A 236 6.73 7.18 -30.14
CA VAL A 236 5.36 6.69 -30.41
C VAL A 236 5.23 6.20 -31.85
N GLU A 237 5.82 6.91 -32.80
CA GLU A 237 5.85 6.51 -34.22
C GLU A 237 6.56 5.16 -34.41
N ALA A 238 7.69 4.94 -33.73
CA ALA A 238 8.41 3.66 -33.80
C ALA A 238 7.61 2.50 -33.17
N LEU A 239 6.64 2.79 -32.30
CA LEU A 239 5.78 1.79 -31.67
C LEU A 239 4.50 1.48 -32.46
N ARG A 240 4.21 2.17 -33.58
CA ARG A 240 2.97 1.91 -34.37
C ARG A 240 2.82 0.48 -34.90
N GLY A 241 3.90 -0.29 -34.93
CA GLY A 241 3.86 -1.70 -35.33
C GLY A 241 3.54 -2.68 -34.19
N GLU A 242 3.50 -2.20 -32.95
CA GLU A 242 3.17 -2.98 -31.76
C GLU A 242 1.68 -2.79 -31.38
N PRO A 243 1.09 -3.70 -30.60
CA PRO A 243 -0.25 -3.51 -30.05
C PRO A 243 -0.39 -2.20 -29.27
N GLU A 244 -1.60 -1.62 -29.28
CA GLU A 244 -1.86 -0.30 -28.68
C GLU A 244 -1.52 -0.27 -27.19
N VAL A 245 -0.77 0.76 -26.78
CA VAL A 245 -0.36 0.99 -25.39
C VAL A 245 -1.60 1.15 -24.52
N SER A 246 -1.71 0.34 -23.47
CA SER A 246 -2.82 0.37 -22.52
C SER A 246 -2.50 1.14 -21.24
N VAL A 247 -1.23 1.33 -20.91
CA VAL A 247 -0.79 2.15 -19.78
C VAL A 247 0.62 2.71 -19.99
N VAL A 248 0.86 3.93 -19.51
CA VAL A 248 2.20 4.55 -19.52
C VAL A 248 2.73 4.71 -18.10
N ALA A 249 3.87 4.09 -17.79
CA ALA A 249 4.56 4.23 -16.51
C ALA A 249 5.72 5.23 -16.63
N HIS A 250 5.68 6.31 -15.85
CA HIS A 250 6.66 7.39 -15.88
C HIS A 250 7.58 7.31 -14.67
N ARG A 251 8.89 7.34 -14.91
CA ARG A 251 9.86 7.49 -13.82
C ARG A 251 9.83 8.93 -13.32
N VAL A 252 9.66 9.09 -12.01
CA VAL A 252 9.76 10.37 -11.33
C VAL A 252 10.83 10.29 -10.25
N VAL A 253 11.80 11.19 -10.28
CA VAL A 253 12.94 11.13 -9.36
C VAL A 253 12.53 11.40 -7.91
N HIS A 254 11.69 12.40 -7.65
CA HIS A 254 11.38 12.81 -6.29
C HIS A 254 9.87 12.91 -6.02
N GLY A 255 9.38 12.08 -5.10
CA GLY A 255 7.98 12.03 -4.64
C GLY A 255 7.69 12.85 -3.36
N GLY A 256 8.73 13.43 -2.75
CA GLY A 256 8.57 14.18 -1.51
C GLY A 256 8.11 13.27 -0.38
N GLU A 257 7.42 13.81 0.62
CA GLU A 257 6.82 12.98 1.68
C GLU A 257 5.49 12.34 1.27
N ARG A 258 4.87 12.89 0.22
CA ARG A 258 3.49 12.60 -0.14
C ARG A 258 3.33 11.34 -0.98
N PHE A 259 4.23 11.13 -1.94
CA PHE A 259 4.12 10.04 -2.89
C PHE A 259 4.95 8.83 -2.45
N THR A 260 4.35 8.02 -1.58
CA THR A 260 4.99 6.84 -0.98
C THR A 260 4.92 5.58 -1.85
N GLU A 261 4.10 5.59 -2.90
CA GLU A 261 3.91 4.48 -3.83
C GLU A 261 3.58 4.97 -5.25
N ALA A 262 3.61 4.06 -6.23
CA ALA A 262 3.21 4.36 -7.60
C ALA A 262 1.75 4.83 -7.67
N THR A 263 1.53 5.94 -8.38
CA THR A 263 0.27 6.70 -8.32
C THR A 263 -0.25 7.03 -9.72
N LEU A 264 -1.55 6.82 -9.96
CA LEU A 264 -2.19 7.23 -11.20
C LEU A 264 -2.15 8.75 -11.33
N ILE A 265 -1.71 9.24 -12.48
CA ILE A 265 -1.50 10.66 -12.75
C ILE A 265 -2.84 11.31 -13.10
N THR A 266 -3.26 12.21 -12.22
CA THR A 266 -4.36 13.18 -12.44
C THR A 266 -3.79 14.60 -12.53
N ASP A 267 -4.64 15.58 -12.84
CA ASP A 267 -4.23 16.98 -12.85
C ASP A 267 -3.82 17.48 -11.44
N ASP A 268 -4.49 16.97 -10.40
CA ASP A 268 -4.13 17.22 -8.99
C ASP A 268 -2.76 16.63 -8.63
N VAL A 269 -2.50 15.38 -9.03
CA VAL A 269 -1.18 14.75 -8.84
C VAL A 269 -0.10 15.54 -9.59
N LEU A 270 -0.35 15.98 -10.83
CA LEU A 270 0.61 16.81 -11.57
C LEU A 270 0.93 18.12 -10.85
N SER A 271 -0.09 18.83 -10.37
CA SER A 271 0.11 20.09 -9.62
C SER A 271 0.97 19.88 -8.37
N GLN A 272 0.78 18.76 -7.68
CA GLN A 272 1.58 18.40 -6.51
C GLN A 272 3.01 18.04 -6.89
N LEU A 273 3.23 17.37 -8.03
CA LEU A 273 4.58 17.11 -8.54
C LEU A 273 5.31 18.40 -8.92
N ASP A 274 4.62 19.38 -9.52
CA ASP A 274 5.20 20.69 -9.79
C ASP A 274 5.70 21.34 -8.50
N ALA A 275 4.89 21.30 -7.42
CA ALA A 275 5.26 21.84 -6.11
C ALA A 275 6.49 21.17 -5.48
N LEU A 276 6.79 19.92 -5.86
CA LEU A 276 7.97 19.18 -5.41
C LEU A 276 9.21 19.43 -6.27
N SER A 277 9.10 20.17 -7.37
CA SER A 277 10.25 20.49 -8.25
C SER A 277 11.45 21.10 -7.53
N PRO A 278 11.30 21.97 -6.51
CA PRO A 278 12.43 22.50 -5.75
C PRO A 278 13.29 21.43 -5.05
N LEU A 279 12.74 20.25 -4.76
CA LEU A 279 13.49 19.15 -4.13
C LEU A 279 14.43 18.44 -5.14
N ALA A 280 14.10 18.48 -6.43
CA ALA A 280 14.91 17.87 -7.49
C ALA A 280 14.87 18.72 -8.78
N PRO A 281 15.46 19.93 -8.77
CA PRO A 281 15.27 20.93 -9.83
C PRO A 281 15.82 20.50 -11.20
N LEU A 282 16.81 19.61 -11.21
CA LEU A 282 17.40 19.08 -12.45
C LEU A 282 16.63 17.88 -13.04
N HIS A 283 15.66 17.33 -12.31
CA HIS A 283 15.03 16.06 -12.66
C HIS A 283 13.50 16.16 -12.74
N ASN A 284 12.84 16.58 -11.65
CA ASN A 284 11.38 16.61 -11.60
C ASN A 284 10.75 17.46 -12.72
N PRO A 285 11.23 18.68 -13.04
CA PRO A 285 10.68 19.46 -14.14
C PRO A 285 10.73 18.72 -15.49
N VAL A 286 11.82 17.99 -15.76
CA VAL A 286 11.98 17.21 -16.99
C VAL A 286 11.03 16.00 -17.00
N ASN A 287 10.89 15.31 -15.86
CA ASN A 287 9.93 14.21 -15.73
C ASN A 287 8.48 14.70 -15.95
N ILE A 288 8.11 15.83 -15.35
CA ILE A 288 6.77 16.42 -15.47
C ILE A 288 6.49 16.88 -16.90
N ALA A 289 7.45 17.54 -17.55
CA ALA A 289 7.32 17.92 -18.95
C ALA A 289 7.08 16.70 -19.85
N GLY A 290 7.80 15.60 -19.60
CA GLY A 290 7.61 14.34 -20.30
C GLY A 290 6.23 13.71 -20.05
N ILE A 291 5.74 13.75 -18.81
CA ILE A 291 4.40 13.27 -18.47
C ILE A 291 3.33 14.07 -19.22
N ARG A 292 3.42 15.40 -19.20
CA ARG A 292 2.46 16.29 -19.90
C ARG A 292 2.41 16.01 -21.39
N GLU A 293 3.57 15.85 -22.01
CA GLU A 293 3.66 15.58 -23.45
C GLU A 293 3.13 14.20 -23.81
N MET A 294 3.45 13.16 -23.02
CA MET A 294 2.89 11.84 -23.25
C MET A 294 1.38 11.81 -23.05
N ARG A 295 0.81 12.56 -22.08
CA ARG A 295 -0.64 12.70 -21.92
C ARG A 295 -1.30 13.41 -23.11
N ARG A 296 -0.56 14.30 -23.80
CA ARG A 296 -1.03 14.93 -25.05
C ARG A 296 -1.02 13.95 -26.22
N LEU A 297 0.00 13.09 -26.31
CA LEU A 297 0.14 12.09 -27.38
C LEU A 297 -0.80 10.89 -27.20
N LEU A 298 -1.06 10.46 -25.97
CA LEU A 298 -1.90 9.30 -25.63
C LEU A 298 -2.99 9.67 -24.61
N PRO A 299 -3.94 10.57 -24.95
CA PRO A 299 -4.89 11.14 -23.98
C PRO A 299 -5.91 10.15 -23.39
N ALA A 300 -6.18 9.05 -24.10
CA ALA A 300 -7.12 8.02 -23.64
C ALA A 300 -6.46 6.96 -22.74
N VAL A 301 -5.13 6.95 -22.68
CA VAL A 301 -4.35 5.94 -21.95
C VAL A 301 -4.14 6.42 -20.51
N PRO A 302 -4.28 5.57 -19.47
CA PRO A 302 -3.88 5.92 -18.12
C PRO A 302 -2.37 6.09 -17.98
N HIS A 303 -1.95 7.10 -17.22
CA HIS A 303 -0.54 7.36 -16.90
C HIS A 303 -0.29 7.13 -15.42
N VAL A 304 0.80 6.46 -15.06
CA VAL A 304 1.22 6.21 -13.68
C VAL A 304 2.58 6.84 -13.43
N ALA A 305 2.75 7.54 -12.31
CA ALA A 305 4.04 7.99 -11.82
C ALA A 305 4.63 6.95 -10.86
N VAL A 306 5.88 6.55 -11.08
CA VAL A 306 6.63 5.62 -10.24
C VAL A 306 7.87 6.34 -9.70
N PHE A 307 8.01 6.38 -8.37
CA PHE A 307 8.96 7.27 -7.70
C PHE A 307 10.24 6.55 -7.25
N ASP A 308 11.41 7.12 -7.55
CA ASP A 308 12.71 6.60 -7.05
C ASP A 308 12.82 6.63 -5.52
N THR A 309 12.03 7.49 -4.87
CA THR A 309 12.01 7.75 -3.42
C THR A 309 11.00 6.85 -2.68
N ALA A 310 10.02 6.25 -3.38
CA ALA A 310 8.90 5.49 -2.79
C ALA A 310 9.36 4.40 -1.81
N PHE A 311 10.32 3.58 -2.22
CA PHE A 311 10.80 2.44 -1.43
C PHE A 311 11.37 2.84 -0.05
N HIS A 312 11.92 4.04 0.03
CA HIS A 312 12.61 4.57 1.20
C HIS A 312 11.68 5.27 2.20
N HIS A 313 10.38 5.38 1.93
CA HIS A 313 9.41 5.93 2.89
C HIS A 313 9.26 5.13 4.18
N THR A 314 9.80 3.91 4.20
CA THR A 314 9.81 3.06 5.38
C THR A 314 10.92 3.41 6.37
N LEU A 315 11.81 4.36 6.04
CA LEU A 315 12.86 4.85 6.95
C LEU A 315 12.26 5.37 8.26
N PRO A 316 12.77 4.95 9.42
CA PRO A 316 12.38 5.52 10.71
C PRO A 316 12.92 6.95 10.88
N SER A 317 12.29 7.74 11.76
CA SER A 317 12.64 9.16 11.98
C SER A 317 14.10 9.42 12.30
N TYR A 318 14.70 8.58 13.13
CA TYR A 318 16.12 8.69 13.47
C TYR A 318 17.08 8.37 12.31
N ALA A 319 16.61 7.70 11.25
CA ALA A 319 17.42 7.40 10.07
C ALA A 319 17.29 8.47 8.98
N TYR A 320 16.17 9.24 8.97
CA TYR A 320 15.95 10.26 7.96
C TYR A 320 16.22 11.71 8.40
N LEU A 321 16.19 12.00 9.70
CA LEU A 321 16.44 13.36 10.19
C LEU A 321 17.94 13.68 10.15
N TYR A 322 18.28 14.88 9.68
CA TYR A 322 19.63 15.43 9.85
C TYR A 322 19.75 16.14 11.20
N GLY A 323 20.99 16.26 11.69
CA GLY A 323 21.33 17.09 12.86
C GLY A 323 21.29 18.60 12.59
N LEU A 324 20.30 19.07 11.83
CA LEU A 324 20.02 20.48 11.54
C LEU A 324 18.89 20.98 12.47
N PRO A 325 18.70 22.30 12.61
CA PRO A 325 17.51 22.84 13.28
C PRO A 325 16.23 22.22 12.72
N TYR A 326 15.37 21.70 13.60
CA TYR A 326 14.19 20.91 13.22
C TYR A 326 13.22 21.67 12.31
N GLU A 327 13.21 23.01 12.37
CA GLU A 327 12.38 23.84 11.51
C GLU A 327 12.66 23.67 10.00
N PHE A 328 13.89 23.29 9.60
CA PHE A 328 14.19 23.00 8.20
C PHE A 328 13.50 21.73 7.72
N TYR A 329 13.31 20.75 8.61
CA TYR A 329 12.49 19.60 8.33
C TYR A 329 11.00 20.01 8.22
N GLU A 330 10.46 20.69 9.22
CA GLU A 330 9.02 21.04 9.26
C GLU A 330 8.59 21.98 8.11
N LYS A 331 9.40 22.99 7.80
CA LYS A 331 9.02 24.04 6.84
C LYS A 331 9.43 23.73 5.41
N GLN A 332 10.52 22.99 5.23
CA GLN A 332 11.16 22.81 3.91
C GLN A 332 11.35 21.33 3.54
N GLY A 333 10.96 20.40 4.41
CA GLY A 333 11.11 18.97 4.15
C GLY A 333 12.57 18.53 4.01
N VAL A 334 13.51 19.21 4.68
CA VAL A 334 14.95 18.85 4.66
C VAL A 334 15.16 17.59 5.50
N ARG A 335 15.22 16.45 4.80
CA ARG A 335 15.45 15.11 5.36
C ARG A 335 16.15 14.22 4.34
N ARG A 336 16.61 13.05 4.76
CA ARG A 336 16.95 11.96 3.84
C ARG A 336 15.68 11.43 3.18
N TYR A 337 15.70 11.36 1.86
CA TYR A 337 14.66 10.71 1.06
C TYR A 337 15.19 9.40 0.48
N GLY A 338 16.43 9.38 -0.01
CA GLY A 338 17.02 8.23 -0.69
C GLY A 338 16.55 8.06 -2.13
N PHE A 339 17.38 7.44 -2.97
CA PHE A 339 17.08 7.20 -4.39
C PHE A 339 17.57 5.82 -4.82
N HIS A 340 17.29 5.46 -6.08
CA HIS A 340 17.39 4.08 -6.58
C HIS A 340 16.43 3.11 -5.88
N GLY A 341 15.33 3.60 -5.30
CA GLY A 341 14.36 2.78 -4.59
C GLY A 341 13.78 1.65 -5.43
N MET A 342 13.54 1.89 -6.73
CA MET A 342 13.08 0.85 -7.67
C MET A 342 14.12 -0.25 -7.87
N SER A 343 15.40 0.12 -8.02
CA SER A 343 16.47 -0.87 -8.16
C SER A 343 16.66 -1.66 -6.87
N HIS A 344 16.74 -0.99 -5.72
CA HIS A 344 16.86 -1.65 -4.41
C HIS A 344 15.70 -2.61 -4.14
N SER A 345 14.46 -2.17 -4.38
CA SER A 345 13.27 -3.01 -4.23
C SER A 345 13.32 -4.22 -5.16
N TYR A 346 13.63 -4.02 -6.45
CA TYR A 346 13.74 -5.10 -7.43
C TYR A 346 14.77 -6.15 -7.01
N VAL A 347 16.00 -5.73 -6.70
CA VAL A 347 17.09 -6.68 -6.42
C VAL A 347 16.91 -7.40 -5.08
N CYS A 348 16.26 -6.77 -4.09
CA CYS A 348 15.91 -7.44 -2.84
C CYS A 348 14.86 -8.53 -3.06
N LEU A 349 13.83 -8.26 -3.85
CA LEU A 349 12.82 -9.27 -4.20
C LEU A 349 13.43 -10.42 -5.04
N ARG A 350 14.33 -10.12 -5.98
CA ARG A 350 15.06 -11.14 -6.74
C ARG A 350 16.01 -11.96 -5.87
N ALA A 351 16.69 -11.33 -4.91
CA ALA A 351 17.50 -12.03 -3.92
C ALA A 351 16.66 -12.96 -3.06
N ALA A 352 15.52 -12.49 -2.55
CA ALA A 352 14.56 -13.29 -1.78
C ALA A 352 14.07 -14.51 -2.60
N GLN A 353 13.74 -14.30 -3.89
CA GLN A 353 13.34 -15.37 -4.81
C GLN A 353 14.45 -16.41 -4.97
N PHE A 354 15.68 -15.96 -5.20
CA PHE A 354 16.84 -16.83 -5.37
C PHE A 354 17.15 -17.64 -4.10
N LEU A 355 16.98 -17.03 -2.92
CA LEU A 355 17.21 -17.67 -1.63
C LEU A 355 16.05 -18.59 -1.19
N GLY A 356 14.90 -18.54 -1.87
CA GLY A 356 13.69 -19.28 -1.47
C GLY A 356 13.13 -18.86 -0.10
N ARG A 357 13.41 -17.62 0.31
CA ARG A 357 12.99 -17.00 1.60
C ARG A 357 12.11 -15.79 1.34
N ARG A 358 11.26 -15.44 2.31
CA ARG A 358 10.39 -14.25 2.18
C ARG A 358 11.19 -12.97 2.45
N PRO A 359 10.83 -11.82 1.85
CA PRO A 359 11.51 -10.55 2.14
C PRO A 359 11.42 -10.18 3.63
N ASN A 360 10.31 -10.52 4.30
CA ASN A 360 10.12 -10.30 5.73
C ASN A 360 10.86 -11.29 6.63
N GLU A 361 11.72 -12.14 6.09
CA GLU A 361 12.61 -13.03 6.84
C GLU A 361 14.08 -12.67 6.60
N LEU A 362 14.36 -11.61 5.83
CA LEU A 362 15.68 -11.31 5.31
C LEU A 362 16.16 -9.92 5.74
N GLU A 363 17.42 -9.88 6.15
CA GLU A 363 18.21 -8.66 6.34
C GLU A 363 19.20 -8.54 5.18
N ILE A 364 19.01 -7.56 4.30
CA ILE A 364 19.76 -7.42 3.05
C ILE A 364 20.44 -6.06 3.00
N VAL A 365 21.73 -6.04 2.66
CA VAL A 365 22.40 -4.83 2.17
C VAL A 365 22.45 -4.88 0.64
N SER A 366 21.70 -4.02 -0.03
CA SER A 366 21.75 -3.89 -1.48
C SER A 366 22.69 -2.76 -1.91
N CYS A 367 23.66 -3.11 -2.74
CA CYS A 367 24.72 -2.25 -3.27
C CYS A 367 24.43 -1.95 -4.75
N HIS A 368 23.71 -0.87 -5.03
CA HIS A 368 23.55 -0.36 -6.40
C HIS A 368 24.79 0.46 -6.76
N LEU A 369 25.70 -0.13 -7.54
CA LEU A 369 26.97 0.48 -7.92
C LEU A 369 26.97 0.76 -9.42
N GLY A 370 26.83 2.04 -9.77
CA GLY A 370 26.85 2.55 -11.15
C GLY A 370 27.54 3.91 -11.21
N ASN A 371 27.26 4.70 -12.25
CA ASN A 371 27.76 6.08 -12.32
C ASN A 371 27.16 6.94 -11.18
N GLY A 372 25.88 6.74 -10.88
CA GLY A 372 25.33 7.01 -9.54
C GLY A 372 25.40 5.73 -8.71
N SER A 373 25.75 5.83 -7.43
CA SER A 373 25.87 4.67 -6.55
C SER A 373 25.19 4.91 -5.21
N SER A 374 24.42 3.94 -4.71
CA SER A 374 23.85 3.97 -3.36
C SER A 374 23.78 2.58 -2.74
N LEU A 375 23.87 2.51 -1.41
CA LEU A 375 23.52 1.31 -0.66
C LEU A 375 22.18 1.52 0.04
N CYS A 376 21.47 0.43 0.30
CA CYS A 376 20.26 0.40 1.11
C CYS A 376 20.34 -0.74 2.12
N ALA A 377 19.95 -0.46 3.36
CA ALA A 377 19.69 -1.46 4.39
C ALA A 377 18.22 -1.85 4.32
N VAL A 378 17.94 -3.09 3.97
CA VAL A 378 16.59 -3.63 3.83
C VAL A 378 16.37 -4.68 4.93
N ASP A 379 15.58 -4.29 5.92
CA ASP A 379 15.28 -5.07 7.10
C ASP A 379 13.84 -5.61 7.00
N HIS A 380 13.69 -6.92 6.92
CA HIS A 380 12.39 -7.60 6.82
C HIS A 380 11.50 -7.02 5.69
N GLY A 381 12.12 -6.73 4.54
CA GLY A 381 11.45 -6.21 3.34
C GLY A 381 11.19 -4.71 3.35
N ARG A 382 11.67 -3.97 4.36
CA ARG A 382 11.52 -2.53 4.50
C ARG A 382 12.88 -1.84 4.39
N SER A 383 12.94 -0.72 3.68
CA SER A 383 14.12 0.14 3.69
C SER A 383 14.23 0.83 5.04
N VAL A 384 15.27 0.53 5.82
CA VAL A 384 15.50 1.15 7.13
C VAL A 384 16.64 2.18 7.12
N ASP A 385 17.50 2.14 6.11
CA ASP A 385 18.55 3.15 5.86
C ASP A 385 18.96 3.14 4.37
N THR A 386 19.47 4.26 3.86
CA THR A 386 19.95 4.40 2.48
C THR A 386 20.98 5.53 2.36
N THR A 387 22.03 5.32 1.55
CA THR A 387 23.21 6.20 1.63
C THR A 387 22.96 7.57 1.01
N MET A 388 22.09 7.64 0.00
CA MET A 388 21.71 8.92 -0.58
C MET A 388 20.75 9.66 0.34
N GLY A 389 20.86 10.98 0.31
CA GLY A 389 20.29 11.87 1.30
C GLY A 389 19.06 12.61 0.85
N PHE A 390 19.09 13.91 1.12
CA PHE A 390 18.17 14.91 0.57
C PHE A 390 18.37 15.01 -0.94
N THR A 391 19.62 14.87 -1.39
CA THR A 391 19.99 14.82 -2.80
C THR A 391 20.73 13.51 -3.11
N PRO A 392 20.88 13.15 -4.40
CA PRO A 392 21.69 12.01 -4.82
C PRO A 392 23.21 12.18 -4.62
N VAL A 393 23.68 13.19 -3.89
CA VAL A 393 25.11 13.47 -3.66
C VAL A 393 25.65 12.74 -2.42
N GLU A 394 24.88 12.68 -1.33
CA GLU A 394 25.32 12.08 -0.07
C GLU A 394 25.64 10.57 -0.24
N GLY A 395 26.55 10.06 0.59
CA GLY A 395 26.87 8.65 0.68
C GLY A 395 28.14 8.28 -0.07
N LEU A 396 27.98 7.46 -1.10
CA LEU A 396 29.12 6.89 -1.83
C LEU A 396 29.83 7.91 -2.71
N ILE A 397 31.14 7.71 -2.89
CA ILE A 397 31.87 8.30 -4.02
C ILE A 397 31.27 7.74 -5.30
N MET A 398 30.98 8.60 -6.27
CA MET A 398 30.34 8.20 -7.53
C MET A 398 31.24 8.55 -8.73
N GLY A 399 30.73 8.48 -9.97
CA GLY A 399 31.53 8.84 -11.14
C GLY A 399 32.03 10.29 -11.09
N THR A 400 31.11 11.24 -10.88
CA THR A 400 31.41 12.68 -10.80
C THR A 400 30.96 13.35 -9.51
N ARG A 401 30.19 12.64 -8.66
CA ARG A 401 29.69 13.17 -7.38
C ARG A 401 30.63 12.83 -6.23
N CYS A 402 30.82 13.77 -5.30
CA CYS A 402 31.78 13.62 -4.21
C CYS A 402 31.44 12.52 -3.20
N GLY A 403 30.16 12.22 -2.98
CA GLY A 403 29.75 11.41 -1.82
C GLY A 403 29.82 12.22 -0.53
N ASP A 404 29.96 11.54 0.60
CA ASP A 404 30.15 12.21 1.89
C ASP A 404 31.38 13.12 1.89
N VAL A 405 31.13 14.37 2.26
CA VAL A 405 32.15 15.38 2.55
C VAL A 405 31.75 16.08 3.83
N ASP A 406 32.72 16.42 4.67
CA ASP A 406 32.50 17.28 5.82
C ASP A 406 31.92 18.63 5.35
N ALA A 407 30.74 19.01 5.86
CA ALA A 407 30.08 20.25 5.51
C ALA A 407 30.99 21.48 5.72
N GLY A 408 31.90 21.43 6.70
CA GLY A 408 32.90 22.47 6.93
C GLY A 408 33.84 22.70 5.74
N VAL A 409 34.16 21.66 4.96
CA VAL A 409 35.00 21.77 3.75
C VAL A 409 34.35 22.65 2.70
N ILE A 410 33.03 22.57 2.54
CA ILE A 410 32.31 23.42 1.57
C ILE A 410 32.46 24.90 1.97
N THR A 411 32.18 25.21 3.24
CA THR A 411 32.31 26.59 3.75
C THR A 411 33.75 27.10 3.71
N PHE A 412 34.74 26.21 3.91
CA PHE A 412 36.14 26.54 3.79
C PHE A 412 36.49 26.92 2.34
N LEU A 413 36.09 26.10 1.36
CA LEU A 413 36.37 26.36 -0.06
C LEU A 413 35.69 27.63 -0.57
N GLU A 414 34.46 27.91 -0.14
CA GLU A 414 33.79 29.19 -0.45
C GLU A 414 34.64 30.38 0.04
N ARG A 415 35.16 30.31 1.26
CA ARG A 415 35.96 31.40 1.86
C ARG A 415 37.35 31.52 1.23
N THR A 416 38.05 30.41 1.00
CA THR A 416 39.45 30.43 0.57
C THR A 416 39.63 30.46 -0.94
N ALA A 417 38.71 29.84 -1.69
CA ALA A 417 38.76 29.80 -3.15
C ALA A 417 37.71 30.71 -3.81
N GLY A 418 36.89 31.42 -3.02
CA GLY A 418 35.89 32.37 -3.53
C GLY A 418 34.79 31.69 -4.34
N LEU A 419 34.50 30.42 -4.07
CA LEU A 419 33.47 29.69 -4.81
C LEU A 419 32.09 30.24 -4.52
N THR A 420 31.32 30.46 -5.58
CA THR A 420 29.89 30.80 -5.52
C THR A 420 29.04 29.54 -5.37
N VAL A 421 27.79 29.69 -4.91
CA VAL A 421 26.84 28.56 -4.78
C VAL A 421 26.71 27.72 -6.06
N PRO A 422 26.58 28.29 -7.28
CA PRO A 422 26.55 27.50 -8.51
C PRO A 422 27.86 26.74 -8.79
N GLN A 423 29.01 27.33 -8.44
CA GLN A 423 30.31 26.66 -8.60
C GLN A 423 30.49 25.53 -7.60
N VAL A 424 29.97 25.68 -6.37
CA VAL A 424 29.92 24.59 -5.38
C VAL A 424 29.02 23.47 -5.88
N ASP A 425 27.83 23.77 -6.39
CA ASP A 425 26.94 22.75 -6.96
C ASP A 425 27.60 21.98 -8.12
N GLU A 426 28.25 22.69 -9.03
CA GLU A 426 29.02 22.08 -10.13
C GLU A 426 30.17 21.22 -9.59
N LEU A 427 30.90 21.70 -8.58
CA LEU A 427 32.00 20.98 -7.95
C LEU A 427 31.54 19.64 -7.39
N ILE A 428 30.51 19.64 -6.55
CA ILE A 428 30.05 18.44 -5.83
C ILE A 428 29.31 17.46 -6.74
N ASN A 429 28.67 17.92 -7.84
CA ASN A 429 27.90 17.05 -8.74
C ASN A 429 28.67 16.58 -9.97
N LYS A 430 29.58 17.39 -10.52
CA LYS A 430 30.14 17.20 -11.87
C LYS A 430 31.66 17.09 -11.93
N LYS A 431 32.39 17.66 -10.97
CA LYS A 431 33.86 17.73 -10.99
C LYS A 431 34.55 16.90 -9.91
N SER A 432 33.79 16.13 -9.13
CA SER A 432 34.28 15.33 -8.01
C SER A 432 34.27 13.83 -8.32
N GLY A 433 34.17 12.97 -7.30
CA GLY A 433 34.03 11.53 -7.47
C GLY A 433 35.29 10.84 -7.99
N LEU A 434 35.11 9.75 -8.73
CA LEU A 434 36.19 9.06 -9.44
C LEU A 434 36.94 10.00 -10.40
N LEU A 435 36.22 10.89 -11.08
CA LEU A 435 36.81 11.88 -11.98
C LEU A 435 37.76 12.81 -11.22
N GLY A 436 37.29 13.43 -10.14
CA GLY A 436 38.10 14.35 -9.34
C GLY A 436 39.29 13.68 -8.67
N LEU A 437 39.10 12.48 -8.10
CA LEU A 437 40.17 11.74 -7.41
C LEU A 437 41.24 11.23 -8.37
N SER A 438 40.84 10.61 -9.48
CA SER A 438 41.77 10.06 -10.46
C SER A 438 42.40 11.14 -11.34
N GLY A 439 41.64 12.18 -11.71
CA GLY A 439 41.98 13.11 -12.78
C GLY A 439 41.91 12.48 -14.18
N ILE A 440 41.31 11.29 -14.31
CA ILE A 440 41.30 10.49 -15.55
C ILE A 440 39.88 10.42 -16.10
N SER A 441 38.96 9.78 -15.37
CA SER A 441 37.62 9.48 -15.88
C SER A 441 36.60 9.30 -14.77
N SER A 442 35.33 9.42 -15.13
CA SER A 442 34.20 9.02 -14.29
C SER A 442 33.79 7.55 -14.49
N ASP A 443 34.36 6.87 -15.49
CA ASP A 443 34.07 5.48 -15.82
C ASP A 443 34.99 4.52 -15.07
N MET A 444 34.42 3.66 -14.23
CA MET A 444 35.17 2.67 -13.45
C MET A 444 36.03 1.73 -14.32
N ARG A 445 35.61 1.43 -15.55
CA ARG A 445 36.37 0.56 -16.46
C ARG A 445 37.70 1.20 -16.87
N GLU A 446 37.70 2.51 -17.09
CA GLU A 446 38.91 3.26 -17.41
C GLU A 446 39.81 3.41 -16.18
N ILE A 447 39.21 3.61 -14.99
CA ILE A 447 39.95 3.63 -13.72
C ILE A 447 40.63 2.30 -13.44
N LEU A 448 39.95 1.17 -13.66
CA LEU A 448 40.52 -0.16 -13.48
C LEU A 448 41.70 -0.40 -14.43
N LYS A 449 41.55 -0.08 -15.72
CA LYS A 449 42.64 -0.20 -16.70
C LYS A 449 43.85 0.66 -16.33
N ALA A 450 43.61 1.91 -15.94
CA ALA A 450 44.68 2.81 -15.49
C ALA A 450 45.36 2.27 -14.23
N ALA A 451 44.59 1.73 -13.29
CA ALA A 451 45.13 1.13 -12.08
C ALA A 451 45.99 -0.11 -12.38
N GLU A 452 45.54 -0.99 -13.27
CA GLU A 452 46.32 -2.13 -13.75
C GLU A 452 47.62 -1.70 -14.45
N ALA A 453 47.59 -0.57 -15.16
CA ALA A 453 48.78 0.04 -15.77
C ALA A 453 49.73 0.72 -14.76
N GLY A 454 49.40 0.72 -13.46
CA GLY A 454 50.24 1.27 -12.40
C GLY A 454 49.99 2.75 -12.08
N GLU A 455 48.91 3.35 -12.60
CA GLU A 455 48.59 4.75 -12.32
C GLU A 455 48.18 4.95 -10.86
N SER A 456 49.03 5.67 -10.11
CA SER A 456 48.90 5.83 -8.65
C SER A 456 47.55 6.46 -8.24
N ARG A 457 47.12 7.52 -8.93
CA ARG A 457 45.83 8.19 -8.64
C ARG A 457 44.63 7.31 -8.98
N ALA A 458 44.72 6.47 -9.99
CA ALA A 458 43.66 5.51 -10.32
C ALA A 458 43.53 4.43 -9.22
N LEU A 459 44.66 3.91 -8.72
CA LEU A 459 44.67 2.98 -7.57
C LEU A 459 44.02 3.61 -6.34
N VAL A 460 44.39 4.85 -6.01
CA VAL A 460 43.83 5.57 -4.85
C VAL A 460 42.34 5.80 -5.03
N ALA A 461 41.89 6.23 -6.21
CA ALA A 461 40.47 6.44 -6.49
C ALA A 461 39.67 5.14 -6.32
N LEU A 462 40.14 4.03 -6.91
CA LEU A 462 39.51 2.71 -6.78
C LEU A 462 39.42 2.24 -5.32
N LYS A 463 40.53 2.33 -4.58
CA LYS A 463 40.58 1.91 -3.17
C LYS A 463 39.67 2.78 -2.30
N THR A 464 39.64 4.08 -2.53
CA THR A 464 38.79 5.02 -1.78
C THR A 464 37.30 4.76 -2.05
N TYR A 465 36.94 4.50 -3.32
CA TYR A 465 35.59 4.09 -3.70
C TYR A 465 35.16 2.79 -2.99
N CYS A 466 35.96 1.73 -3.08
CA CYS A 466 35.63 0.43 -2.48
C CYS A 466 35.63 0.49 -0.94
N TYR A 467 36.53 1.29 -0.34
CA TYR A 467 36.54 1.54 1.09
C TYR A 467 35.22 2.18 1.57
N ARG A 468 34.68 3.14 0.82
CA ARG A 468 33.41 3.80 1.17
C ARG A 468 32.25 2.81 1.12
N VAL A 469 32.20 1.95 0.09
CA VAL A 469 31.22 0.86 0.00
C VAL A 469 31.33 -0.07 1.20
N ARG A 470 32.54 -0.56 1.50
CA ARG A 470 32.82 -1.44 2.64
C ARG A 470 32.36 -0.85 3.98
N LYS A 471 32.68 0.43 4.20
CA LYS A 471 32.31 1.16 5.41
C LYS A 471 30.78 1.19 5.60
N TYR A 472 30.03 1.45 4.53
CA TYR A 472 28.57 1.48 4.58
C TYR A 472 27.94 0.11 4.76
N ILE A 473 28.50 -0.95 4.17
CA ILE A 473 28.06 -2.33 4.47
C ILE A 473 28.15 -2.57 5.98
N GLY A 474 29.30 -2.27 6.60
CA GLY A 474 29.48 -2.43 8.05
C GLY A 474 28.52 -1.55 8.87
N ALA A 475 28.27 -0.31 8.45
CA ALA A 475 27.30 0.57 9.11
C ALA A 475 25.88 0.00 9.07
N TYR A 476 25.48 -0.61 7.95
CA TYR A 476 24.13 -1.16 7.78
C TYR A 476 23.92 -2.49 8.48
N VAL A 477 24.98 -3.30 8.62
CA VAL A 477 24.96 -4.43 9.56
C VAL A 477 24.69 -3.95 10.98
N ALA A 478 25.36 -2.87 11.41
CA ALA A 478 25.14 -2.30 12.74
C ALA A 478 23.73 -1.70 12.91
N ALA A 479 23.17 -1.10 11.85
CA ALA A 479 21.84 -0.51 11.87
C ALA A 479 20.71 -1.57 11.97
N MET A 480 20.87 -2.72 11.31
CA MET A 480 19.87 -3.81 11.33
C MET A 480 20.07 -4.78 12.50
N GLY A 481 21.29 -4.92 13.01
CA GLY A 481 21.62 -5.91 14.05
C GLY A 481 21.88 -7.32 13.51
N GLY A 482 21.85 -7.48 12.19
CA GLY A 482 22.03 -8.75 11.49
C GLY A 482 22.27 -8.56 9.99
N LEU A 483 22.54 -9.65 9.29
CA LEU A 483 22.76 -9.68 7.84
C LEU A 483 22.60 -11.11 7.30
N ASP A 484 21.67 -11.29 6.37
CA ASP A 484 21.50 -12.54 5.61
C ASP A 484 22.20 -12.49 4.26
N ALA A 485 22.15 -11.34 3.58
CA ALA A 485 22.72 -11.21 2.24
C ALA A 485 23.28 -9.83 1.90
N VAL A 486 24.34 -9.83 1.08
CA VAL A 486 24.82 -8.64 0.37
C VAL A 486 24.55 -8.81 -1.12
N VAL A 487 23.88 -7.84 -1.72
CA VAL A 487 23.48 -7.88 -3.13
C VAL A 487 24.21 -6.81 -3.91
N PHE A 488 25.03 -7.18 -4.89
CA PHE A 488 25.64 -6.25 -5.83
C PHE A 488 24.79 -6.11 -7.10
N THR A 489 24.50 -4.88 -7.47
CA THR A 489 23.78 -4.55 -8.70
C THR A 489 24.31 -3.26 -9.33
N GLY A 490 23.72 -2.82 -10.44
CA GLY A 490 24.17 -1.68 -11.22
C GLY A 490 25.38 -1.99 -12.08
N GLY A 491 25.71 -1.12 -13.03
CA GLY A 491 26.73 -1.41 -14.05
C GLY A 491 28.11 -1.79 -13.50
N VAL A 492 28.55 -1.18 -12.40
CA VAL A 492 29.82 -1.50 -11.74
C VAL A 492 29.68 -2.75 -10.86
N GLY A 493 28.61 -2.84 -10.06
CA GLY A 493 28.41 -3.95 -9.13
C GLY A 493 28.19 -5.29 -9.83
N GLN A 494 27.48 -5.27 -10.97
CA GLN A 494 27.27 -6.42 -11.85
C GLN A 494 28.56 -6.81 -12.59
N GLY A 495 29.28 -5.81 -13.11
CA GLY A 495 30.36 -6.05 -14.07
C GLY A 495 31.77 -6.21 -13.51
N SER A 496 32.05 -5.75 -12.28
CA SER A 496 33.43 -5.73 -11.76
C SER A 496 33.64 -6.66 -10.57
N ALA A 497 34.22 -7.83 -10.85
CA ALA A 497 34.67 -8.78 -9.81
C ALA A 497 35.68 -8.15 -8.85
N MET A 498 36.59 -7.31 -9.37
CA MET A 498 37.60 -6.60 -8.56
C MET A 498 36.96 -5.62 -7.56
N VAL A 499 35.97 -4.83 -8.00
CA VAL A 499 35.27 -3.91 -7.10
C VAL A 499 34.52 -4.68 -6.01
N ARG A 500 33.84 -5.78 -6.34
CA ARG A 500 33.17 -6.64 -5.34
C ARG A 500 34.17 -7.19 -4.32
N ALA A 501 35.31 -7.71 -4.77
CA ALA A 501 36.35 -8.24 -3.89
C ALA A 501 36.90 -7.16 -2.94
N LEU A 502 37.26 -5.98 -3.47
CA LEU A 502 37.77 -4.88 -2.66
C LEU A 502 36.73 -4.31 -1.68
N ALA A 503 35.46 -4.24 -2.09
CA ALA A 503 34.36 -3.76 -1.26
C ALA A 503 34.04 -4.71 -0.10
N LEU A 504 34.29 -6.01 -0.26
CA LEU A 504 34.05 -7.02 0.79
C LEU A 504 35.31 -7.39 1.59
N GLN A 505 36.48 -6.94 1.15
CA GLN A 505 37.76 -7.30 1.77
C GLN A 505 37.77 -7.02 3.28
N GLY A 506 38.02 -8.06 4.08
CA GLY A 506 38.12 -7.97 5.54
C GLY A 506 36.78 -8.01 6.28
N LEU A 507 35.67 -8.28 5.59
CA LEU A 507 34.35 -8.46 6.22
C LEU A 507 34.08 -9.91 6.68
N ASP A 508 35.09 -10.79 6.69
CA ASP A 508 34.98 -12.16 7.22
C ASP A 508 34.52 -12.19 8.68
N CYS A 509 34.87 -11.16 9.46
CA CYS A 509 34.41 -10.99 10.84
C CYS A 509 32.89 -10.80 10.97
N MET A 510 32.23 -10.36 9.89
CA MET A 510 30.78 -10.25 9.76
C MET A 510 30.16 -11.48 9.09
N GLY A 511 30.94 -12.55 8.86
CA GLY A 511 30.48 -13.78 8.26
C GLY A 511 30.37 -13.74 6.73
N ILE A 512 30.95 -12.74 6.07
CA ILE A 512 30.98 -12.61 4.61
C ILE A 512 32.27 -13.25 4.07
N ARG A 513 32.16 -14.39 3.39
CA ARG A 513 33.29 -15.09 2.76
C ARG A 513 33.07 -15.21 1.26
N LEU A 514 33.81 -14.43 0.50
CA LEU A 514 33.76 -14.43 -0.97
C LEU A 514 34.43 -15.68 -1.55
N ASP A 515 33.81 -16.30 -2.54
CA ASP A 515 34.46 -17.29 -3.39
C ASP A 515 35.07 -16.57 -4.60
N GLU A 516 36.40 -16.52 -4.63
CA GLU A 516 37.17 -15.80 -5.64
C GLU A 516 36.91 -16.29 -7.07
N GLN A 517 36.66 -17.60 -7.26
CA GLN A 517 36.42 -18.15 -8.58
C GLN A 517 34.99 -17.85 -9.04
N LEU A 518 33.99 -18.11 -8.19
CA LEU A 518 32.60 -17.75 -8.49
C LEU A 518 32.44 -16.25 -8.74
N ASN A 519 33.17 -15.42 -8.00
CA ASN A 519 33.16 -13.97 -8.18
C ASN A 519 33.70 -13.54 -9.55
N ARG A 520 34.77 -14.17 -10.05
CA ARG A 520 35.33 -13.88 -11.37
C ARG A 520 34.43 -14.37 -12.51
N ASP A 521 33.81 -15.53 -12.33
CA ASP A 521 32.99 -16.19 -13.34
C ASP A 521 31.54 -15.69 -13.39
N ALA A 522 31.15 -14.83 -12.45
CA ALA A 522 29.78 -14.35 -12.31
C ALA A 522 29.28 -13.60 -13.57
N ARG A 523 28.22 -14.12 -14.18
CA ARG A 523 27.49 -13.51 -15.31
C ARG A 523 26.37 -12.59 -14.84
N GLY A 524 26.72 -11.64 -13.98
CA GLY A 524 25.78 -10.78 -13.24
C GLY A 524 24.93 -9.80 -14.07
N PHE A 525 25.11 -9.76 -15.40
CA PHE A 525 24.22 -9.05 -16.31
C PHE A 525 23.09 -9.94 -16.86
N ASP A 526 23.27 -11.26 -16.84
CA ASP A 526 22.37 -12.23 -17.46
C ASP A 526 21.52 -12.97 -16.42
N GLU A 527 22.14 -13.33 -15.29
CA GLU A 527 21.50 -14.16 -14.26
C GLU A 527 21.91 -13.74 -12.85
N VAL A 528 21.14 -14.21 -11.86
CA VAL A 528 21.51 -14.06 -10.44
C VAL A 528 22.61 -15.06 -10.11
N CYS A 529 23.77 -14.57 -9.66
CA CYS A 529 24.92 -15.40 -9.30
C CYS A 529 25.21 -15.33 -7.81
N ARG A 530 25.35 -16.47 -7.13
CA ARG A 530 25.99 -16.53 -5.81
C ARG A 530 27.50 -16.47 -5.97
N VAL A 531 28.15 -15.54 -5.28
CA VAL A 531 29.61 -15.35 -5.30
C VAL A 531 30.26 -15.53 -3.94
N SER A 532 29.50 -15.89 -2.90
CA SER A 532 30.04 -16.35 -1.61
C SER A 532 30.33 -17.85 -1.61
N THR A 533 31.23 -18.27 -0.73
CA THR A 533 31.47 -19.68 -0.40
C THR A 533 30.23 -20.33 0.23
N GLN A 534 30.16 -21.67 0.21
CA GLN A 534 29.02 -22.41 0.77
C GLN A 534 28.92 -22.31 2.30
N ASP A 535 30.06 -22.14 2.98
CA ASP A 535 30.16 -22.01 4.45
C ASP A 535 30.09 -20.55 4.92
N SER A 536 29.94 -19.59 4.00
CA SER A 536 29.68 -18.18 4.34
C SER A 536 28.36 -18.06 5.10
N LYS A 537 28.36 -17.38 6.25
CA LYS A 537 27.13 -17.12 7.02
C LYS A 537 26.21 -16.15 6.30
N VAL A 538 26.80 -15.19 5.59
CA VAL A 538 26.11 -14.21 4.76
C VAL A 538 26.23 -14.62 3.30
N THR A 539 25.12 -14.67 2.57
CA THR A 539 25.15 -14.96 1.13
C THR A 539 25.51 -13.69 0.33
N VAL A 540 26.48 -13.77 -0.57
CA VAL A 540 26.78 -12.66 -1.48
C VAL A 540 26.22 -12.97 -2.87
N LEU A 541 25.38 -12.09 -3.38
CA LEU A 541 24.72 -12.23 -4.69
C LEU A 541 25.13 -11.10 -5.62
N VAL A 542 25.22 -11.42 -6.91
CA VAL A 542 25.22 -10.45 -8.00
C VAL A 542 23.88 -10.58 -8.71
N VAL A 543 23.10 -9.49 -8.73
CA VAL A 543 21.73 -9.50 -9.25
C VAL A 543 21.62 -8.45 -10.37
N PRO A 544 21.23 -8.83 -11.59
CA PRO A 544 20.94 -7.86 -12.64
C PRO A 544 19.71 -7.04 -12.26
N THR A 545 19.83 -5.71 -12.17
CA THR A 545 18.66 -4.85 -11.91
C THR A 545 17.83 -4.66 -13.18
N ASP A 546 16.51 -4.60 -13.02
CA ASP A 546 15.57 -4.26 -14.09
C ASP A 546 14.56 -3.23 -13.54
N GLU A 547 14.97 -1.95 -13.57
CA GLU A 547 14.14 -0.85 -13.08
C GLU A 547 12.86 -0.72 -13.91
N GLU A 548 12.95 -0.91 -15.22
CA GLU A 548 11.83 -0.81 -16.14
C GLU A 548 10.77 -1.89 -15.87
N ARG A 549 11.17 -3.15 -15.62
CA ARG A 549 10.23 -4.21 -15.23
C ARG A 549 9.62 -3.95 -13.85
N MET A 550 10.39 -3.39 -12.92
CA MET A 550 9.84 -2.97 -11.62
C MET A 550 8.79 -1.87 -11.77
N MET A 551 9.03 -0.88 -12.63
CA MET A 551 8.07 0.17 -12.95
C MET A 551 6.80 -0.37 -13.58
N ALA A 552 6.92 -1.28 -14.56
CA ALA A 552 5.77 -1.91 -15.20
C ALA A 552 4.91 -2.65 -14.18
N ARG A 553 5.53 -3.40 -13.27
CA ARG A 553 4.86 -4.08 -12.17
C ARG A 553 4.14 -3.11 -11.22
N GLU A 554 4.80 -2.03 -10.83
CA GLU A 554 4.18 -1.02 -9.96
C GLU A 554 3.04 -0.25 -10.66
N ALA A 555 3.13 -0.06 -11.98
CA ALA A 555 2.04 0.51 -12.77
C ALA A 555 0.82 -0.39 -12.82
N LEU A 556 1.00 -1.70 -13.05
CA LEU A 556 -0.10 -2.68 -12.97
C LEU A 556 -0.78 -2.64 -11.59
N ARG A 557 0.02 -2.62 -10.52
CA ARG A 557 -0.51 -2.53 -9.14
C ARG A 557 -1.30 -1.24 -8.91
N ALA A 558 -0.79 -0.11 -9.38
CA ALA A 558 -1.46 1.18 -9.26
C ALA A 558 -2.79 1.20 -10.04
N LEU A 559 -2.82 0.60 -11.24
CA LEU A 559 -4.05 0.44 -12.02
C LEU A 559 -5.09 -0.39 -11.25
N SER A 560 -4.73 -1.59 -10.79
CA SER A 560 -5.63 -2.46 -10.01
C SER A 560 -6.21 -1.74 -8.78
N ARG A 561 -5.37 -1.02 -8.00
CA ARG A 561 -5.81 -0.21 -6.86
C ARG A 561 -6.76 0.93 -7.28
N SER A 562 -6.49 1.59 -8.40
CA SER A 562 -7.30 2.71 -8.89
C SER A 562 -8.68 2.28 -9.39
N TYR A 563 -8.80 1.09 -10.01
CA TYR A 563 -10.11 0.55 -10.39
C TYR A 563 -10.99 0.31 -9.16
N ILE A 564 -10.42 -0.25 -8.09
CA ILE A 564 -11.11 -0.44 -6.81
C ILE A 564 -11.46 0.90 -6.16
N THR A 565 -10.51 1.85 -6.14
CA THR A 565 -10.72 3.18 -5.55
C THR A 565 -11.74 4.02 -6.34
N GLY A 566 -11.82 3.87 -7.66
CA GLY A 566 -12.81 4.54 -8.51
C GLY A 566 -14.24 4.03 -8.27
N VAL A 567 -14.37 2.71 -8.06
CA VAL A 567 -15.62 2.05 -7.66
C VAL A 567 -16.02 2.41 -6.21
N LEU A 568 -15.06 2.60 -5.32
CA LEU A 568 -15.30 3.03 -3.94
C LEU A 568 -15.56 4.55 -3.83
N LYS A 569 -14.90 5.39 -4.62
CA LYS A 569 -15.11 6.86 -4.65
C LYS A 569 -16.48 7.25 -5.19
N THR A 570 -17.01 6.51 -6.15
CA THR A 570 -18.39 6.69 -6.61
C THR A 570 -19.42 6.34 -5.52
N ARG A 571 -19.03 5.62 -4.47
CA ARG A 571 -19.86 5.30 -3.29
C ARG A 571 -19.59 6.16 -2.04
N ARG A 572 -18.62 7.08 -2.06
CA ARG A 572 -18.29 7.98 -0.92
C ARG A 572 -19.34 9.06 -0.62
N GLN A 573 -20.49 9.06 -1.30
CA GLN A 573 -21.45 10.17 -1.24
C GLN A 573 -22.79 9.82 -0.56
N GLU A 574 -22.93 8.68 0.14
CA GLU A 574 -24.13 8.49 0.97
C GLU A 574 -24.03 9.35 2.24
N PRO A 575 -25.03 10.21 2.51
CA PRO A 575 -25.05 11.05 3.70
C PRO A 575 -25.24 10.21 4.96
N ILE A 576 -24.49 10.52 6.01
CA ILE A 576 -24.66 9.99 7.35
C ILE A 576 -25.75 10.82 8.04
N MET A 577 -26.77 10.14 8.55
CA MET A 577 -27.82 10.80 9.33
C MET A 577 -27.27 11.26 10.68
N ILE A 578 -27.53 12.50 11.04
CA ILE A 578 -27.13 13.09 12.33
C ILE A 578 -28.32 13.04 13.29
N GLU A 579 -28.07 12.54 14.48
CA GLU A 579 -29.03 12.39 15.56
C GLU A 579 -28.58 13.15 16.80
N VAL A 580 -29.44 14.06 17.25
CA VAL A 580 -29.21 14.81 18.49
C VAL A 580 -29.68 13.94 19.65
N SER A 581 -28.72 13.54 20.48
CA SER A 581 -28.96 12.70 21.64
C SER A 581 -29.16 13.57 22.88
N ALA A 582 -30.33 13.45 23.50
CA ALA A 582 -30.60 14.07 24.79
C ALA A 582 -29.84 13.35 25.91
N HIS A 583 -29.69 14.03 27.06
CA HIS A 583 -29.20 13.40 28.27
C HIS A 583 -30.02 12.15 28.59
N HIS A 584 -29.34 11.09 28.98
CA HIS A 584 -29.98 9.82 29.24
C HIS A 584 -29.13 8.95 30.16
N ILE A 585 -29.73 7.86 30.63
CA ILE A 585 -29.07 6.94 31.53
C ILE A 585 -29.27 5.49 31.06
N HIS A 586 -28.21 4.71 31.17
CA HIS A 586 -28.25 3.25 31.06
C HIS A 586 -28.15 2.66 32.46
N LEU A 587 -28.98 1.66 32.79
CA LEU A 587 -29.04 1.07 34.12
C LEU A 587 -28.59 -0.39 34.12
N THR A 588 -28.03 -0.86 35.24
CA THR A 588 -27.99 -2.28 35.55
C THR A 588 -29.36 -2.77 35.99
N GLN A 589 -29.60 -4.08 35.93
CA GLN A 589 -30.82 -4.67 36.46
C GLN A 589 -30.98 -4.37 37.96
N GLU A 590 -29.90 -4.46 38.74
CA GLU A 590 -29.88 -4.13 40.16
C GLU A 590 -30.31 -2.67 40.44
N HIS A 591 -29.79 -1.72 39.67
CA HIS A 591 -30.17 -0.31 39.85
C HIS A 591 -31.57 -0.02 39.33
N ALA A 592 -32.04 -0.69 38.28
CA ALA A 592 -33.43 -0.59 37.86
C ALA A 592 -34.38 -1.04 38.98
N GLU A 593 -34.04 -2.13 39.67
CA GLU A 593 -34.83 -2.62 40.81
C GLU A 593 -34.77 -1.69 42.02
N ALA A 594 -33.60 -1.13 42.33
CA ALA A 594 -33.44 -0.18 43.43
C ALA A 594 -34.22 1.13 43.20
N LEU A 595 -34.31 1.58 41.95
CA LEU A 595 -34.95 2.85 41.58
C LEU A 595 -36.47 2.71 41.38
N PHE A 596 -36.94 1.56 40.90
CA PHE A 596 -38.34 1.39 40.47
C PHE A 596 -39.08 0.24 41.17
N GLY A 597 -38.41 -0.58 41.96
CA GLY A 597 -38.99 -1.63 42.78
C GLY A 597 -38.37 -3.01 42.52
N LYS A 598 -38.38 -3.88 43.53
CA LYS A 598 -37.78 -5.23 43.44
C LYS A 598 -38.37 -6.04 42.27
N GLY A 599 -37.50 -6.63 41.45
CA GLY A 599 -37.89 -7.40 40.26
C GLY A 599 -38.40 -6.58 39.06
N HIS A 600 -38.33 -5.24 39.12
CA HIS A 600 -38.79 -4.36 38.05
C HIS A 600 -38.03 -4.61 36.73
N GLN A 601 -38.77 -4.69 35.62
CA GLN A 601 -38.22 -4.76 34.27
C GLN A 601 -38.47 -3.43 33.57
N LEU A 602 -37.46 -2.89 32.89
CA LEU A 602 -37.60 -1.63 32.16
C LEU A 602 -38.71 -1.72 31.10
N THR A 603 -39.58 -0.73 31.06
CA THR A 603 -40.75 -0.72 30.20
C THR A 603 -40.45 0.00 28.89
N PRO A 604 -40.44 -0.69 27.73
CA PRO A 604 -40.23 -0.03 26.44
C PRO A 604 -41.28 1.06 26.16
N HIS A 605 -40.83 2.18 25.60
CA HIS A 605 -41.68 3.30 25.18
C HIS A 605 -41.54 3.62 23.70
N THR A 606 -40.31 3.82 23.21
CA THR A 606 -40.05 4.13 21.80
C THR A 606 -38.72 3.53 21.38
N ASP A 607 -38.69 2.89 20.22
CA ASP A 607 -37.46 2.36 19.66
C ASP A 607 -36.50 3.50 19.31
N LEU A 608 -35.22 3.26 19.55
CA LEU A 608 -34.15 4.14 19.10
C LEU A 608 -33.67 3.72 17.72
N SER A 609 -32.88 4.57 17.09
CA SER A 609 -32.29 4.32 15.77
C SER A 609 -31.39 3.08 15.74
N GLN A 610 -30.67 2.84 16.84
CA GLN A 610 -29.80 1.68 17.00
C GLN A 610 -30.62 0.41 17.29
N PRO A 611 -30.43 -0.67 16.49
CA PRO A 611 -31.17 -1.91 16.65
C PRO A 611 -31.13 -2.47 18.08
N GLY A 612 -32.30 -2.86 18.60
CA GLY A 612 -32.43 -3.47 19.92
C GLY A 612 -32.34 -2.47 21.10
N GLN A 613 -32.15 -1.18 20.86
CA GLN A 613 -32.20 -0.15 21.89
C GLN A 613 -33.54 0.60 21.88
N PHE A 614 -34.02 0.97 23.06
CA PHE A 614 -35.29 1.67 23.22
C PHE A 614 -35.24 2.67 24.38
N ALA A 615 -35.94 3.79 24.21
CA ALA A 615 -36.28 4.66 25.32
C ALA A 615 -37.34 3.98 26.20
N CYS A 616 -37.17 4.07 27.52
CA CYS A 616 -38.07 3.46 28.48
C CYS A 616 -39.09 4.48 29.03
N LYS A 617 -40.22 4.02 29.57
CA LYS A 617 -41.19 4.93 30.22
C LYS A 617 -40.60 5.57 31.48
N GLU A 618 -39.69 4.85 32.11
CA GLU A 618 -38.94 5.22 33.28
C GLU A 618 -38.08 6.47 33.03
N GLN A 619 -38.10 7.34 34.03
CA GLN A 619 -37.24 8.51 34.11
C GLN A 619 -36.67 8.60 35.52
N VAL A 620 -35.47 9.16 35.63
CA VAL A 620 -34.80 9.42 36.90
C VAL A 620 -34.52 10.90 37.08
N THR A 621 -34.32 11.30 38.32
CA THR A 621 -33.71 12.59 38.64
C THR A 621 -32.24 12.36 38.95
N LEU A 622 -31.36 13.10 38.28
CA LEU A 622 -29.94 13.17 38.59
C LEU A 622 -29.72 14.25 39.64
N VAL A 623 -29.02 13.93 40.73
CA VAL A 623 -28.69 14.86 41.81
C VAL A 623 -27.18 14.91 41.97
N GLY A 624 -26.63 16.10 41.77
CA GLY A 624 -25.21 16.41 41.99
C GLY A 624 -25.02 17.40 43.14
N PRO A 625 -23.76 17.77 43.47
CA PRO A 625 -23.44 18.64 44.59
C PRO A 625 -24.08 20.03 44.54
N LYS A 626 -24.35 20.58 43.34
CA LYS A 626 -24.88 21.94 43.15
C LYS A 626 -26.36 22.00 42.78
N GLY A 627 -26.94 20.89 42.32
CA GLY A 627 -28.29 20.92 41.78
C GLY A 627 -28.74 19.58 41.23
N ARG A 628 -29.86 19.61 40.50
CA ARG A 628 -30.52 18.41 39.98
C ARG A 628 -31.05 18.58 38.56
N ILE A 629 -31.18 17.48 37.85
CA ILE A 629 -31.80 17.38 36.52
C ILE A 629 -32.90 16.34 36.60
N GLU A 630 -34.14 16.78 36.44
CA GLU A 630 -35.31 15.92 36.52
C GLU A 630 -35.68 15.36 35.14
N ARG A 631 -36.40 14.24 35.14
CA ARG A 631 -36.97 13.60 33.94
C ARG A 631 -35.93 13.07 32.94
N VAL A 632 -34.76 12.66 33.42
CA VAL A 632 -33.72 12.03 32.60
C VAL A 632 -34.18 10.65 32.15
N ARG A 633 -34.21 10.42 30.83
CA ARG A 633 -34.77 9.21 30.22
C ARG A 633 -33.85 8.01 30.45
N VAL A 634 -34.44 6.88 30.86
CA VAL A 634 -33.72 5.59 30.92
C VAL A 634 -33.76 4.94 29.53
N LEU A 635 -32.61 4.45 29.06
CA LEU A 635 -32.50 3.65 27.84
C LEU A 635 -32.32 2.17 28.18
N GLY A 636 -33.00 1.33 27.41
CA GLY A 636 -32.95 -0.13 27.49
C GLY A 636 -32.22 -0.74 26.28
N PRO A 637 -31.80 -2.01 26.39
CA PRO A 637 -31.94 -2.88 27.57
C PRO A 637 -30.96 -2.51 28.70
N VAL A 638 -31.14 -3.13 29.87
CA VAL A 638 -30.18 -2.99 30.97
C VAL A 638 -28.77 -3.39 30.55
N ARG A 639 -27.76 -2.70 31.09
CA ARG A 639 -26.33 -2.90 30.79
C ARG A 639 -25.60 -3.54 31.97
N LYS A 640 -24.34 -3.92 31.74
CA LYS A 640 -23.44 -4.47 32.79
C LYS A 640 -23.04 -3.45 33.86
N PHE A 641 -23.15 -2.16 33.54
CA PHE A 641 -22.86 -1.05 34.45
C PHE A 641 -23.82 0.10 34.17
N THR A 642 -24.07 0.93 35.19
CA THR A 642 -24.85 2.15 35.05
C THR A 642 -23.97 3.27 34.54
N GLN A 643 -24.48 4.01 33.56
CA GLN A 643 -23.81 5.15 32.94
C GLN A 643 -24.79 6.28 32.71
N VAL A 644 -24.38 7.49 33.06
CA VAL A 644 -25.14 8.72 32.88
C VAL A 644 -24.43 9.56 31.83
N GLU A 645 -25.13 9.92 30.76
CA GLU A 645 -24.64 10.84 29.74
C GLU A 645 -25.33 12.19 29.92
N ILE A 646 -24.54 13.24 30.17
CA ILE A 646 -25.02 14.62 30.33
C ILE A 646 -24.41 15.53 29.27
N ALA A 647 -25.06 16.66 28.97
CA ALA A 647 -24.51 17.69 28.10
C ALA A 647 -23.49 18.58 28.84
N MET A 648 -22.69 19.35 28.09
CA MET A 648 -21.64 20.19 28.65
C MET A 648 -22.18 21.26 29.61
N THR A 649 -23.34 21.86 29.30
CA THR A 649 -23.99 22.87 30.15
C THR A 649 -24.53 22.29 31.45
N GLU A 650 -24.89 21.01 31.45
CA GLU A 650 -25.49 20.30 32.58
C GLU A 650 -24.49 19.99 33.70
N GLN A 651 -23.21 19.89 33.35
CA GLN A 651 -22.12 19.72 34.29
C GLN A 651 -22.11 20.84 35.35
N PHE A 652 -22.41 22.08 34.93
CA PHE A 652 -22.45 23.26 35.81
C PHE A 652 -23.66 23.23 36.73
N LYS A 653 -24.80 22.74 36.23
CA LYS A 653 -26.06 22.62 36.98
C LYS A 653 -25.99 21.54 38.04
N LEU A 654 -25.40 20.39 37.72
CA LEU A 654 -25.19 19.31 38.69
C LEU A 654 -24.01 19.60 39.62
N GLY A 655 -23.01 20.38 39.18
CA GLY A 655 -21.76 20.56 39.91
C GLY A 655 -20.86 19.33 39.85
N VAL A 656 -20.93 18.60 38.74
CA VAL A 656 -20.14 17.39 38.45
C VAL A 656 -19.35 17.67 37.18
N HIS A 657 -18.06 17.34 37.16
CA HIS A 657 -17.16 17.63 36.03
C HIS A 657 -16.68 16.33 35.36
N PRO A 658 -17.51 15.72 34.50
CA PRO A 658 -17.14 14.48 33.84
C PRO A 658 -16.17 14.71 32.66
N PRO A 659 -15.27 13.74 32.37
CA PRO A 659 -14.42 13.79 31.18
C PRO A 659 -15.21 13.47 29.90
N ILE A 660 -14.66 13.88 28.74
CA ILE A 660 -15.10 13.36 27.42
C ILE A 660 -14.69 11.89 27.32
N ARG A 661 -15.65 11.01 27.08
CA ARG A 661 -15.44 9.55 27.01
C ARG A 661 -16.28 8.91 25.93
N GLU A 662 -15.79 7.79 25.42
CA GLU A 662 -16.63 6.89 24.63
C GLU A 662 -17.73 6.29 25.52
N SER A 663 -18.95 6.18 25.00
CA SER A 663 -20.04 5.48 25.70
C SER A 663 -19.65 4.03 25.99
N GLY A 664 -19.57 3.69 27.27
CA GLY A 664 -19.07 2.41 27.78
C GLY A 664 -17.78 2.53 28.60
N ASP A 665 -17.03 3.63 28.47
CA ASP A 665 -15.84 3.90 29.27
C ASP A 665 -16.18 4.74 30.52
N ILE A 666 -16.43 4.04 31.62
CA ILE A 666 -16.73 4.65 32.92
C ILE A 666 -15.49 4.79 33.82
N LYS A 667 -14.29 4.52 33.32
CA LYS A 667 -13.07 4.54 34.14
C LYS A 667 -12.69 5.98 34.50
N ASP A 668 -12.35 6.20 35.78
CA ASP A 668 -11.94 7.50 36.32
C ASP A 668 -12.99 8.61 36.07
N THR A 669 -14.26 8.24 36.10
CA THR A 669 -15.40 9.15 35.92
C THR A 669 -16.05 9.48 37.27
N PRO A 670 -16.61 10.69 37.44
CA PRO A 670 -17.34 11.04 38.65
C PRO A 670 -18.68 10.32 38.74
N GLY A 671 -19.25 10.27 39.94
CA GLY A 671 -20.58 9.75 40.22
C GLY A 671 -21.64 10.84 40.42
N CYS A 672 -22.89 10.42 40.60
CA CYS A 672 -24.01 11.26 41.02
C CYS A 672 -25.05 10.41 41.77
N THR A 673 -26.05 11.04 42.37
CA THR A 673 -27.19 10.31 42.95
C THR A 673 -28.32 10.24 41.94
N LEU A 674 -28.91 9.07 41.79
CA LEU A 674 -30.10 8.81 40.99
C LEU A 674 -31.31 8.67 41.91
N GLU A 675 -32.41 9.32 41.58
CA GLU A 675 -33.68 9.17 42.28
C GLU A 675 -34.74 8.65 41.31
N GLY A 676 -35.37 7.53 41.66
CA GLY A 676 -36.49 6.93 40.95
C GLY A 676 -37.77 6.99 41.77
N THR A 677 -38.84 6.36 41.29
CA THR A 677 -40.16 6.40 41.95
C THR A 677 -40.24 5.56 43.21
N ALA A 678 -39.37 4.56 43.37
CA ALA A 678 -39.37 3.62 44.49
C ALA A 678 -38.15 3.76 45.41
N GLY A 679 -37.11 4.47 45.01
CA GLY A 679 -35.88 4.60 45.78
C GLY A 679 -34.81 5.46 45.11
N SER A 680 -33.62 5.47 45.70
CA SER A 680 -32.45 6.19 45.20
C SER A 680 -31.19 5.34 45.19
N VAL A 681 -30.28 5.64 44.28
CA VAL A 681 -29.00 4.94 44.11
C VAL A 681 -27.89 6.00 44.06
N LYS A 682 -26.89 5.87 44.93
CA LYS A 682 -25.67 6.69 44.84
C LYS A 682 -24.66 5.99 43.94
N LEU A 683 -24.34 6.59 42.81
CA LEU A 683 -23.26 6.14 41.95
C LEU A 683 -21.94 6.74 42.43
N GLU A 684 -20.92 5.90 42.58
CA GLU A 684 -19.55 6.35 42.88
C GLU A 684 -18.78 6.74 41.61
N ARG A 685 -19.22 6.25 40.43
CA ARG A 685 -18.68 6.58 39.10
C ARG A 685 -19.74 6.35 38.01
N GLY A 686 -19.49 6.83 36.80
CA GLY A 686 -20.29 6.52 35.61
C GLY A 686 -20.96 7.73 34.94
N VAL A 687 -20.70 8.96 35.41
CA VAL A 687 -21.15 10.18 34.73
C VAL A 687 -20.12 10.58 33.69
N ILE A 688 -20.53 10.67 32.43
CA ILE A 688 -19.65 11.05 31.29
C ILE A 688 -20.24 12.21 30.49
N TYR A 689 -19.34 12.90 29.79
CA TYR A 689 -19.69 13.70 28.62
C TYR A 689 -19.38 12.85 27.38
N ALA A 690 -20.40 12.48 26.60
CA ALA A 690 -20.22 11.53 25.51
C ALA A 690 -19.41 12.14 24.37
N TRP A 691 -18.38 11.43 23.92
CA TRP A 691 -17.66 11.80 22.71
C TRP A 691 -18.58 11.61 21.51
N ARG A 692 -18.80 12.67 20.71
CA ARG A 692 -19.50 12.59 19.41
C ARG A 692 -18.92 11.47 18.55
N HIS A 693 -19.79 10.67 17.95
CA HIS A 693 -19.36 9.44 17.28
C HIS A 693 -20.30 9.04 16.15
N ILE A 694 -19.80 8.21 15.24
CA ILE A 694 -20.59 7.56 14.19
C ILE A 694 -20.67 6.08 14.51
N HIS A 695 -21.90 5.56 14.59
CA HIS A 695 -22.15 4.12 14.55
C HIS A 695 -22.08 3.63 13.11
N MET A 696 -21.29 2.59 12.87
CA MET A 696 -21.11 1.99 11.55
C MET A 696 -21.23 0.47 11.66
N THR A 697 -21.85 -0.16 10.67
CA THR A 697 -21.60 -1.59 10.41
C THR A 697 -20.19 -1.77 9.82
N PRO A 698 -19.61 -2.98 9.83
CA PRO A 698 -18.38 -3.25 9.09
C PRO A 698 -18.48 -2.88 7.60
N ASP A 699 -19.67 -3.03 6.99
CA ASP A 699 -19.94 -2.64 5.61
C ASP A 699 -19.88 -1.13 5.42
N ASP A 700 -20.42 -0.35 6.37
CA ASP A 700 -20.34 1.12 6.36
C ASP A 700 -18.89 1.59 6.51
N ALA A 701 -18.15 1.00 7.45
CA ALA A 701 -16.75 1.34 7.69
C ALA A 701 -15.89 1.10 6.45
N LEU A 702 -16.08 -0.05 5.79
CA LEU A 702 -15.44 -0.39 4.52
C LEU A 702 -15.84 0.60 3.41
N ARG A 703 -17.14 0.92 3.31
CA ARG A 703 -17.68 1.88 2.33
C ARG A 703 -17.03 3.26 2.45
N TYR A 704 -16.85 3.75 3.67
CA TYR A 704 -16.23 5.06 3.92
C TYR A 704 -14.69 5.01 3.98
N GLY A 705 -14.09 3.82 3.98
CA GLY A 705 -12.63 3.63 4.06
C GLY A 705 -12.05 3.95 5.45
N VAL A 706 -12.83 3.69 6.50
CA VAL A 706 -12.48 3.89 7.91
C VAL A 706 -12.51 2.56 8.66
N ARG A 707 -11.92 2.49 9.86
CA ARG A 707 -11.94 1.32 10.73
C ARG A 707 -12.52 1.67 12.11
N ASP A 708 -12.76 0.67 12.95
CA ASP A 708 -13.14 0.93 14.35
C ASP A 708 -12.09 1.81 15.01
N LYS A 709 -12.55 2.82 15.76
CA LYS A 709 -11.74 3.85 16.42
C LYS A 709 -11.03 4.86 15.51
N SER A 710 -11.26 4.85 14.20
CA SER A 710 -10.84 5.98 13.36
C SER A 710 -11.49 7.29 13.85
N VAL A 711 -10.78 8.41 13.70
CA VAL A 711 -11.32 9.74 13.99
C VAL A 711 -11.45 10.49 12.68
N VAL A 712 -12.63 11.06 12.43
CA VAL A 712 -12.97 11.73 11.17
C VAL A 712 -13.53 13.12 11.42
N SER A 713 -13.49 13.97 10.39
CA SER A 713 -14.29 15.17 10.34
C SER A 713 -15.55 14.96 9.50
N VAL A 714 -16.68 15.53 9.93
CA VAL A 714 -17.97 15.42 9.27
C VAL A 714 -18.51 16.79 8.92
N ARG A 715 -18.69 17.03 7.62
CA ARG A 715 -19.24 18.25 7.06
C ARG A 715 -20.75 18.15 6.89
N VAL A 716 -21.49 19.17 7.33
CA VAL A 716 -22.95 19.24 7.25
C VAL A 716 -23.33 20.41 6.34
N ALA A 717 -24.09 20.11 5.29
CA ALA A 717 -24.54 21.12 4.33
C ALA A 717 -25.77 21.90 4.89
N GLY A 718 -25.75 23.22 4.79
CA GLY A 718 -26.82 24.14 5.23
C GLY A 718 -26.51 25.61 4.88
N ASP A 719 -27.33 26.55 5.36
CA ASP A 719 -27.16 28.01 5.09
C ASP A 719 -25.82 28.58 5.57
N ARG A 720 -25.18 27.90 6.54
CA ARG A 720 -23.78 28.06 6.91
C ARG A 720 -23.16 26.67 6.93
N GLU A 721 -22.12 26.49 6.13
CA GLU A 721 -21.37 25.23 6.10
C GLU A 721 -20.64 25.03 7.44
N LEU A 722 -20.84 23.87 8.05
CA LEU A 722 -20.27 23.52 9.36
C LEU A 722 -19.55 22.18 9.26
N GLU A 723 -18.41 22.08 9.93
CA GLU A 723 -17.64 20.84 10.02
C GLU A 723 -17.41 20.47 11.49
N PHE A 724 -17.82 19.25 11.85
CA PHE A 724 -17.53 18.65 13.15
C PHE A 724 -16.20 17.89 13.05
N GLY A 725 -15.16 18.40 13.70
CA GLY A 725 -13.93 17.63 13.91
C GLY A 725 -14.05 16.63 15.06
N ASP A 726 -13.06 15.76 15.18
CA ASP A 726 -12.88 14.79 16.26
C ASP A 726 -14.07 13.85 16.44
N VAL A 727 -14.62 13.32 15.34
CA VAL A 727 -15.76 12.39 15.39
C VAL A 727 -15.25 10.95 15.42
N LEU A 728 -15.53 10.23 16.51
CA LEU A 728 -15.08 8.86 16.69
C LEU A 728 -15.92 7.87 15.87
N VAL A 729 -15.28 6.99 15.10
CA VAL A 729 -15.96 5.89 14.40
C VAL A 729 -16.05 4.67 15.32
N ARG A 730 -17.26 4.11 15.46
CA ARG A 730 -17.52 2.90 16.24
C ARG A 730 -18.14 1.85 15.31
N VAL A 731 -17.48 0.70 15.17
CA VAL A 731 -17.89 -0.35 14.25
C VAL A 731 -18.44 -1.55 15.01
N SER A 732 -19.67 -1.93 14.71
CA SER A 732 -20.31 -3.16 15.23
C SER A 732 -21.29 -3.70 14.19
N PRO A 733 -21.39 -5.03 14.00
CA PRO A 733 -22.40 -5.60 13.11
C PRO A 733 -23.84 -5.27 13.53
N ASP A 734 -24.06 -4.90 14.79
CA ASP A 734 -25.39 -4.59 15.35
C ASP A 734 -25.77 -3.10 15.22
N TYR A 735 -24.90 -2.27 14.64
CA TYR A 735 -25.15 -0.85 14.50
C TYR A 735 -25.97 -0.49 13.26
N ARG A 736 -26.63 0.67 13.32
CA ARG A 736 -27.19 1.38 12.17
C ARG A 736 -26.39 2.66 11.93
N LEU A 737 -26.09 2.96 10.67
CA LEU A 737 -25.34 4.16 10.28
C LEU A 737 -26.01 5.44 10.78
N ALA A 738 -25.41 6.07 11.80
CA ALA A 738 -25.84 7.35 12.34
C ALA A 738 -24.70 8.04 13.10
N MET A 739 -24.60 9.36 12.97
CA MET A 739 -23.74 10.21 13.78
C MET A 739 -24.51 10.75 14.97
N HIS A 740 -24.00 10.58 16.17
CA HIS A 740 -24.58 11.11 17.39
C HIS A 740 -23.82 12.35 17.85
N ILE A 741 -24.56 13.43 18.06
CA ILE A 741 -24.12 14.67 18.71
C ILE A 741 -24.99 14.95 19.93
N ASP A 742 -24.49 15.72 20.88
CA ASP A 742 -25.26 16.10 22.06
C ASP A 742 -26.22 17.30 21.79
N THR A 743 -27.04 17.63 22.79
CA THR A 743 -28.04 18.70 22.70
C THR A 743 -27.44 20.10 22.65
N ASP A 744 -26.33 20.36 23.35
CA ASP A 744 -25.61 21.64 23.28
C ASP A 744 -24.98 21.82 21.89
N GLU A 745 -24.39 20.76 21.34
CA GLU A 745 -23.84 20.73 19.99
C GLU A 745 -24.93 20.98 18.95
N GLY A 746 -26.08 20.30 19.06
CA GLY A 746 -27.22 20.51 18.17
C GLY A 746 -27.77 21.94 18.23
N ASN A 747 -27.90 22.52 19.43
CA ASN A 747 -28.39 23.88 19.61
C ASN A 747 -27.39 24.93 19.10
N ALA A 748 -26.09 24.76 19.39
CA ALA A 748 -25.04 25.67 18.94
C ALA A 748 -24.85 25.63 17.42
N SER A 749 -25.08 24.47 16.80
CA SER A 749 -24.97 24.29 15.34
C SER A 749 -26.29 24.52 14.59
N ASN A 750 -27.40 24.76 15.30
CA ASN A 750 -28.75 24.81 14.75
C ASN A 750 -29.12 23.55 13.93
N ILE A 751 -28.65 22.38 14.38
CA ILE A 751 -28.90 21.08 13.77
C ILE A 751 -29.96 20.33 14.57
N GLN A 752 -30.92 19.73 13.86
CA GLN A 752 -31.92 18.82 14.43
C GLN A 752 -31.68 17.39 13.93
N THR A 753 -32.17 16.41 14.70
CA THR A 753 -32.18 15.00 14.29
C THR A 753 -32.80 14.87 12.90
N GLY A 754 -32.07 14.26 11.97
CA GLY A 754 -32.48 14.17 10.57
C GLY A 754 -31.54 14.87 9.60
N ALA A 755 -30.63 15.72 10.09
CA ALA A 755 -29.62 16.37 9.26
C ALA A 755 -28.66 15.37 8.61
N ARG A 756 -28.01 15.79 7.53
CA ARG A 756 -27.16 14.94 6.69
C ARG A 756 -25.72 15.43 6.71
N GLY A 757 -24.83 14.59 7.21
CA GLY A 757 -23.39 14.82 7.24
C GLY A 757 -22.65 13.98 6.19
N PHE A 758 -21.46 14.43 5.81
CA PHE A 758 -20.55 13.72 4.92
C PHE A 758 -19.17 13.69 5.56
N ILE A 759 -18.48 12.55 5.55
CA ILE A 759 -17.09 12.48 6.00
C ILE A 759 -16.25 13.36 5.06
N ALA A 760 -15.63 14.39 5.61
CA ALA A 760 -14.78 15.33 4.89
C ALA A 760 -13.33 14.86 4.89
N GLU A 761 -12.82 14.45 6.05
CA GLU A 761 -11.44 13.99 6.23
C GLU A 761 -11.34 12.83 7.24
N ILE A 762 -10.34 11.96 7.06
CA ILE A 762 -9.93 10.98 8.07
C ILE A 762 -8.74 11.58 8.82
N GLN A 763 -8.96 12.01 10.06
CA GLN A 763 -7.99 12.73 10.87
C GLN A 763 -6.99 11.78 11.56
N SER A 764 -7.43 10.57 11.90
CA SER A 764 -6.56 9.47 12.33
C SER A 764 -7.23 8.11 12.11
N GLN A 765 -6.44 7.05 11.98
CA GLN A 765 -6.94 5.68 11.81
C GLN A 765 -6.56 4.77 12.95
#